data_AF-A0A1X2IG21-F1
#
_entry.id   AF-A0A1X2IG21-F1
#
_cell.length_a   1.000
_cell.length_b   1.000
_cell.length_c   1.000
_cell.angle_alpha   90.00
_cell.angle_beta   90.00
_cell.angle_gamma   90.00
#
_symmetry.space_group_name_H-M   'P 1'
#
loop_
_entity.id
_entity.type
_entity.pdbx_description
1 polymer ?
#
loop_
_entity_poly.entity_id
_entity_poly.type
_entity_poly.pdbx_seq_one_letter_code
_entity_poly.pdbx_strand_id
1 'polypeptide(L)'
;MTDPSSPIIDFYPRDFDLDMNGKKQDWEAVIKIPFIDENRLLEAMQRKEGQLTKVERDMARFGESFKFVHEAPPVVDGVDDLDSKNIYKSPLPQVFPDILHCSAREVVYHLPTIGGNIALRKSLLEGAKSGKDSLSGFPTLATIPHSSVLSFHNVKVFQQDSKNETVVVNLHNRFSNMTTEEIAKLLLYKRVFVNYPYLQEAVVIAVSNETTKYTLKIAGKKRIVRELPLDAEGQKDWSKRSGRAEYLASKRFGLEIGPTTTALHVCVLRGMKRTDEGALIKEYVSPAQEELIPVQAAVMKVAHEDPRYIERKAPPVTVGYPINSKIFLLGGGRYGTMGTITGHSQNNVDIQLVIPASREIAEPTFGVEAHAHQDEISQYMSSFMLAERVQCNALTLSKISSSLQIMDRNGQRVNVGLNLKFEGRQQKVIGYTRKTGAGHWEYSAKAADLIEAYVSTFPMFVKLVQGGKNAGFNGEMINASDLAWVENGSAEIKRMKQWLKERGVDDLPKASLTAEEFEEPVIKAMEAVAAQYHDYYENLDFKRVLIKNTPRTVLLRPEDAESKLHAQLFQLGDRVTYILESGSVPIDSKGTVVGVQEKAVEIVFDTPFMGGQDLAGRCSEYRGMILPFYAVLNITVPQLMFENSQGHQQSSNNKENVHKQQHHYQKQPRGNNPDGQQQKQHRNNGGGGQQQQQQQQQQPRRIMKKPNGTSGFRD
;
A
#
# COMPACT_ATOMS: atom_id res chain seq x y z
N MET A 1 -34.58 1.90 -37.21
CA MET A 1 -34.06 0.69 -36.53
C MET A 1 -35.17 -0.10 -35.84
N THR A 2 -36.15 0.53 -35.17
CA THR A 2 -37.27 -0.19 -34.51
C THR A 2 -38.58 -0.24 -35.31
N ASP A 3 -38.69 0.58 -36.36
CA ASP A 3 -39.84 0.60 -37.27
C ASP A 3 -39.86 -0.69 -38.12
N PRO A 4 -40.90 -1.55 -37.99
CA PRO A 4 -41.00 -2.80 -38.76
C PRO A 4 -41.06 -2.59 -40.28
N SER A 5 -41.45 -1.39 -40.74
CA SER A 5 -41.47 -1.02 -42.17
C SER A 5 -40.14 -0.48 -42.69
N SER A 6 -39.13 -0.41 -41.83
CA SER A 6 -37.81 0.10 -42.21
C SER A 6 -37.16 -0.80 -43.27
N PRO A 7 -36.60 -0.22 -44.35
CA PRO A 7 -35.93 -0.99 -45.42
C PRO A 7 -34.63 -1.67 -44.98
N ILE A 8 -34.22 -1.48 -43.73
CA ILE A 8 -33.01 -2.02 -43.09
C ILE A 8 -33.32 -2.70 -41.75
N ILE A 9 -34.59 -3.09 -41.51
CA ILE A 9 -35.01 -3.74 -40.26
C ILE A 9 -34.31 -5.11 -40.06
N ASP A 10 -33.99 -5.78 -41.15
CA ASP A 10 -33.25 -7.04 -41.19
C ASP A 10 -31.86 -6.93 -40.56
N PHE A 11 -31.24 -5.73 -40.52
CA PHE A 11 -29.95 -5.52 -39.85
C PHE A 11 -30.02 -5.58 -38.32
N TYR A 12 -31.23 -5.54 -37.74
CA TYR A 12 -31.44 -5.46 -36.29
C TYR A 12 -32.36 -6.60 -35.79
N PRO A 13 -31.96 -7.87 -35.96
CA PRO A 13 -32.76 -8.99 -35.50
C PRO A 13 -32.91 -8.96 -33.97
N ARG A 14 -34.12 -9.23 -33.47
CA ARG A 14 -34.38 -9.30 -32.02
C ARG A 14 -33.74 -10.53 -31.38
N ASP A 15 -33.79 -11.63 -32.12
CA ASP A 15 -33.19 -12.91 -31.76
C ASP A 15 -32.13 -13.26 -32.79
N PHE A 16 -30.97 -13.73 -32.35
CA PHE A 16 -29.87 -14.14 -33.21
C PHE A 16 -29.22 -15.41 -32.68
N ASP A 17 -28.67 -16.20 -33.59
CA ASP A 17 -28.04 -17.47 -33.25
C ASP A 17 -26.62 -17.27 -32.72
N LEU A 18 -26.27 -18.07 -31.72
CA LEU A 18 -24.90 -18.18 -31.19
C LEU A 18 -24.30 -19.51 -31.62
N ASP A 19 -23.12 -19.46 -32.25
CA ASP A 19 -22.37 -20.65 -32.62
C ASP A 19 -21.13 -20.77 -31.75
N MET A 20 -21.17 -21.75 -30.84
CA MET A 20 -20.10 -21.96 -29.87
C MET A 20 -18.79 -22.42 -30.51
N ASN A 21 -18.81 -23.03 -31.71
CA ASN A 21 -17.61 -23.54 -32.40
C ASN A 21 -16.58 -24.24 -31.47
N GLY A 22 -17.05 -25.09 -30.56
CA GLY A 22 -16.21 -25.82 -29.59
C GLY A 22 -15.68 -24.99 -28.41
N LYS A 23 -16.02 -23.70 -28.32
CA LYS A 23 -15.78 -22.86 -27.15
C LYS A 23 -16.78 -23.18 -26.04
N LYS A 24 -16.36 -22.93 -24.81
CA LYS A 24 -17.16 -23.24 -23.61
C LYS A 24 -17.90 -22.03 -23.07
N GLN A 25 -17.41 -20.84 -23.38
CA GLN A 25 -17.92 -19.60 -22.83
C GLN A 25 -18.68 -18.84 -23.91
N ASP A 26 -19.89 -18.36 -23.59
CA ASP A 26 -20.80 -17.77 -24.57
C ASP A 26 -20.22 -16.49 -25.20
N TRP A 27 -19.36 -15.75 -24.48
CA TRP A 27 -18.68 -14.56 -25.02
C TRP A 27 -17.59 -14.88 -26.05
N GLU A 28 -17.21 -16.15 -26.20
CA GLU A 28 -16.33 -16.62 -27.27
C GLU A 28 -17.11 -17.14 -28.48
N ALA A 29 -18.45 -17.19 -28.40
CA ALA A 29 -19.29 -17.68 -29.48
C ALA A 29 -19.30 -16.73 -30.66
N VAL A 30 -19.49 -17.29 -31.86
CA VAL A 30 -19.73 -16.51 -33.07
C VAL A 30 -21.17 -16.02 -33.04
N ILE A 31 -21.34 -14.70 -33.01
CA ILE A 31 -22.64 -14.02 -33.07
C ILE A 31 -23.08 -13.95 -34.53
N LYS A 32 -24.13 -14.70 -34.90
CA LYS A 32 -24.65 -14.75 -36.27
C LYS A 32 -25.68 -13.65 -36.50
N ILE A 33 -25.19 -12.46 -36.83
CA ILE A 33 -26.01 -11.32 -37.28
C ILE A 33 -25.71 -10.99 -38.75
N PRO A 34 -26.68 -10.45 -39.50
CA PRO A 34 -26.45 -10.04 -40.88
C PRO A 34 -25.44 -8.89 -40.95
N PHE A 35 -24.60 -8.92 -41.99
CA PHE A 35 -23.71 -7.79 -42.30
C PHE A 35 -24.51 -6.66 -42.93
N ILE A 36 -24.27 -5.44 -42.45
CA ILE A 36 -24.91 -4.23 -42.97
C ILE A 36 -24.41 -3.96 -44.40
N ASP A 37 -25.34 -3.76 -45.32
CA ASP A 37 -25.06 -3.21 -46.64
C ASP A 37 -25.00 -1.68 -46.54
N GLU A 38 -23.83 -1.11 -46.85
CA GLU A 38 -23.54 0.32 -46.73
C GLU A 38 -24.50 1.17 -47.58
N ASN A 39 -24.74 0.78 -48.82
CA ASN A 39 -25.59 1.55 -49.73
C ASN A 39 -27.04 1.58 -49.22
N ARG A 40 -27.58 0.42 -48.79
CA ARG A 40 -28.92 0.34 -48.20
C ARG A 40 -29.05 1.19 -46.94
N LEU A 41 -28.02 1.22 -46.10
CA LEU A 41 -28.00 2.04 -44.89
C LEU A 41 -28.00 3.53 -45.23
N LEU A 42 -27.10 3.97 -46.11
CA LEU A 42 -26.97 5.38 -46.49
C LEU A 42 -28.25 5.91 -47.16
N GLU A 43 -28.86 5.15 -48.07
CA GLU A 43 -30.14 5.53 -48.70
C GLU A 43 -31.28 5.66 -47.68
N ALA A 44 -31.36 4.74 -46.72
CA ALA A 44 -32.36 4.79 -45.66
C ALA A 44 -32.15 6.01 -44.73
N MET A 45 -30.89 6.34 -44.43
CA MET A 45 -30.52 7.49 -43.60
C MET A 45 -30.72 8.84 -44.30
N GLN A 46 -30.42 8.95 -45.60
CA GLN A 46 -30.55 10.19 -46.36
C GLN A 46 -31.98 10.76 -46.31
N ARG A 47 -33.00 9.88 -46.29
CA ARG A 47 -34.42 10.28 -46.15
C ARG A 47 -34.74 10.96 -44.82
N LYS A 48 -33.88 10.79 -43.81
CA LYS A 48 -34.05 11.33 -42.45
C LYS A 48 -33.04 12.43 -42.12
N GLU A 49 -31.97 12.59 -42.90
CA GLU A 49 -30.89 13.55 -42.63
C GLU A 49 -31.38 15.01 -42.56
N GLY A 50 -32.40 15.37 -43.35
CA GLY A 50 -33.04 16.69 -43.28
C GLY A 50 -33.79 16.97 -41.97
N GLN A 51 -34.07 15.94 -41.16
CA GLN A 51 -34.76 16.05 -39.87
C GLN A 51 -33.79 16.31 -38.71
N LEU A 52 -32.47 16.23 -38.95
CA LEU A 52 -31.46 16.53 -37.93
C LEU A 52 -31.50 18.01 -37.55
N THR A 53 -31.48 18.25 -36.25
CA THR A 53 -31.26 19.57 -35.67
C THR A 53 -29.87 20.09 -36.04
N LYS A 54 -29.66 21.40 -35.89
CA LYS A 54 -28.35 22.03 -36.15
C LYS A 54 -27.25 21.39 -35.29
N VAL A 55 -27.53 21.13 -34.01
CA VAL A 55 -26.58 20.53 -33.05
C VAL A 55 -26.22 19.11 -33.47
N GLU A 56 -27.20 18.27 -33.83
CA GLU A 56 -26.95 16.90 -34.31
C GLU A 56 -26.11 16.90 -35.59
N ARG A 57 -26.39 17.82 -36.52
CA ARG A 57 -25.58 17.99 -37.73
C ARG A 57 -24.15 18.45 -37.41
N ASP A 58 -23.99 19.31 -36.41
CA ASP A 58 -22.69 19.77 -35.96
C ASP A 58 -21.87 18.62 -35.31
N MET A 59 -22.52 17.74 -34.55
CA MET A 59 -21.92 16.54 -33.96
C MET A 59 -21.60 15.44 -34.98
N ALA A 60 -22.30 15.40 -36.11
CA ALA A 60 -22.09 14.43 -37.19
C ALA A 60 -20.85 14.73 -38.06
N ARG A 61 -20.13 15.83 -37.80
CA ARG A 61 -18.90 16.17 -38.52
C ARG A 61 -17.67 15.53 -37.88
N PHE A 62 -16.63 15.32 -38.69
CA PHE A 62 -15.30 14.99 -38.17
C PHE A 62 -14.78 16.16 -37.33
N GLY A 63 -14.28 15.84 -36.14
CA GLY A 63 -13.64 16.81 -35.25
C GLY A 63 -12.18 17.06 -35.61
N GLU A 64 -11.62 18.09 -34.98
CA GLU A 64 -10.19 18.35 -35.01
C GLU A 64 -9.48 17.63 -33.85
N SER A 65 -8.18 17.39 -34.00
CA SER A 65 -7.33 16.98 -32.90
C SER A 65 -6.76 18.22 -32.20
N PHE A 66 -6.60 18.16 -30.88
CA PHE A 66 -6.15 19.29 -30.08
C PHE A 66 -4.92 18.93 -29.24
N LYS A 67 -4.03 19.90 -29.06
CA LYS A 67 -2.87 19.87 -28.16
C LYS A 67 -3.07 20.92 -27.08
N PHE A 68 -2.93 20.51 -25.83
CA PHE A 68 -2.96 21.42 -24.68
C PHE A 68 -1.54 21.81 -24.29
N VAL A 69 -1.29 23.11 -24.13
CA VAL A 69 0.01 23.67 -23.76
C VAL A 69 -0.13 24.47 -22.48
N HIS A 70 0.80 24.28 -21.54
CA HIS A 70 0.89 25.12 -20.36
C HIS A 70 1.59 26.44 -20.70
N GLU A 71 0.91 27.57 -20.47
CA GLU A 71 1.44 28.92 -20.58
C GLU A 71 1.56 29.53 -19.19
N ALA A 72 2.78 29.94 -18.83
CA ALA A 72 2.99 30.67 -17.58
C ALA A 72 2.22 32.01 -17.63
N PRO A 73 1.68 32.49 -16.50
CA PRO A 73 1.04 33.80 -16.47
C PRO A 73 2.02 34.89 -16.95
N PRO A 74 1.53 35.91 -17.67
CA PRO A 74 2.38 37.02 -18.12
C PRO A 74 3.00 37.72 -16.90
N VAL A 75 4.28 38.06 -16.98
CA VAL A 75 5.00 38.78 -15.91
C VAL A 75 5.00 40.27 -16.26
N VAL A 76 4.44 41.11 -15.39
CA VAL A 76 4.47 42.58 -15.52
C VAL A 76 5.25 43.12 -14.32
N ASP A 77 6.31 43.91 -14.58
CA ASP A 77 7.18 44.50 -13.55
C ASP A 77 7.77 43.52 -12.52
N GLY A 78 8.08 42.29 -12.95
CA GLY A 78 8.68 41.26 -12.09
C GLY A 78 7.70 40.61 -11.09
N VAL A 79 6.40 40.88 -11.25
CA VAL A 79 5.31 40.22 -10.53
C VAL A 79 4.44 39.48 -11.55
N ASP A 80 4.03 38.27 -11.22
CA ASP A 80 3.09 37.53 -12.05
C ASP A 80 1.78 38.34 -12.16
N ASP A 81 1.37 38.70 -13.37
CA ASP A 81 0.09 39.36 -13.64
C ASP A 81 -1.03 38.33 -13.55
N LEU A 82 -1.32 37.96 -12.31
CA LEU A 82 -2.45 37.11 -11.94
C LEU A 82 -3.79 37.79 -12.27
N ASP A 83 -3.83 39.09 -12.56
CA ASP A 83 -5.04 39.79 -12.99
C ASP A 83 -5.33 39.63 -14.49
N SER A 84 -4.46 38.95 -15.24
CA SER A 84 -4.73 38.52 -16.61
C SER A 84 -5.97 37.60 -16.64
N LYS A 85 -7.08 38.12 -17.16
CA LYS A 85 -8.44 37.52 -17.15
C LYS A 85 -8.61 36.32 -18.10
N ASN A 86 -7.72 35.32 -18.05
CA ASN A 86 -7.93 34.06 -18.77
C ASN A 86 -8.89 33.15 -17.99
N ILE A 87 -10.19 33.49 -18.06
CA ILE A 87 -11.25 32.72 -17.42
C ILE A 87 -11.74 31.62 -18.36
N TYR A 88 -11.52 30.35 -18.01
CA TYR A 88 -12.12 29.23 -18.72
C TYR A 88 -13.50 28.93 -18.12
N LYS A 89 -14.54 29.10 -18.95
CA LYS A 89 -15.93 28.89 -18.54
C LYS A 89 -16.24 27.41 -18.38
N SER A 90 -16.82 27.05 -17.25
CA SER A 90 -17.27 25.69 -17.01
C SER A 90 -18.48 25.35 -17.90
N PRO A 91 -18.49 24.20 -18.58
CA PRO A 91 -19.68 23.72 -19.29
C PRO A 91 -20.78 23.23 -18.31
N LEU A 92 -20.44 23.05 -17.03
CA LEU A 92 -21.32 22.57 -15.97
C LEU A 92 -21.15 23.45 -14.72
N PRO A 93 -21.54 24.74 -14.75
CA PRO A 93 -21.26 25.70 -13.68
C PRO A 93 -21.88 25.35 -12.33
N GLN A 94 -22.92 24.51 -12.32
CA GLN A 94 -23.55 24.01 -11.10
C GLN A 94 -22.70 22.94 -10.37
N VAL A 95 -21.78 22.29 -11.08
CA VAL A 95 -20.93 21.21 -10.56
C VAL A 95 -19.48 21.66 -10.48
N PHE A 96 -19.00 22.39 -11.49
CA PHE A 96 -17.62 22.85 -11.61
C PHE A 96 -17.58 24.37 -11.75
N PRO A 97 -16.84 25.09 -10.90
CA PRO A 97 -16.65 26.53 -11.06
C PRO A 97 -15.80 26.86 -12.30
N ASP A 98 -15.88 28.11 -12.74
CA ASP A 98 -14.98 28.64 -13.77
C ASP A 98 -13.52 28.61 -13.28
N ILE A 99 -12.57 28.36 -14.19
CA ILE A 99 -11.14 28.45 -13.89
C ILE A 99 -10.71 29.89 -14.10
N LEU A 100 -10.47 30.64 -13.03
CA LEU A 100 -10.26 32.09 -13.07
C LEU A 100 -8.88 32.52 -13.63
N HIS A 101 -7.91 31.60 -13.67
CA HIS A 101 -6.55 31.82 -14.21
C HIS A 101 -6.08 30.58 -15.00
N CYS A 102 -6.72 30.31 -16.13
CA CYS A 102 -6.41 29.13 -16.93
C CYS A 102 -5.04 29.26 -17.61
N SER A 103 -4.06 28.51 -17.11
CA SER A 103 -2.72 28.39 -17.71
C SER A 103 -2.64 27.37 -18.84
N ALA A 104 -3.77 26.76 -19.26
CA ALA A 104 -3.80 25.79 -20.33
C ALA A 104 -4.42 26.40 -21.59
N ARG A 105 -3.70 26.36 -22.70
CA ARG A 105 -4.21 26.78 -24.01
C ARG A 105 -4.42 25.60 -24.93
N GLU A 106 -5.60 25.57 -25.54
CA GLU A 106 -5.96 24.63 -26.59
C GLU A 106 -5.40 25.10 -27.94
N VAL A 107 -4.80 24.17 -28.69
CA VAL A 107 -4.22 24.44 -30.02
C VAL A 107 -4.67 23.34 -30.96
N VAL A 108 -5.25 23.70 -32.11
CA VAL A 108 -5.55 22.74 -33.17
C VAL A 108 -4.25 22.07 -33.62
N TYR A 109 -4.25 20.74 -33.61
CA TYR A 109 -3.10 19.91 -33.93
C TYR A 109 -3.46 18.92 -35.02
N HIS A 110 -2.95 19.14 -36.22
CA HIS A 110 -3.14 18.19 -37.32
C HIS A 110 -2.07 17.08 -37.22
N LEU A 111 -2.52 15.84 -37.03
CA LEU A 111 -1.66 14.67 -37.09
C LEU A 111 -1.01 14.58 -38.49
N PRO A 112 0.31 14.34 -38.57
CA PRO A 112 0.97 14.16 -39.85
C PRO A 112 0.40 12.92 -40.56
N THR A 113 -0.09 13.09 -41.78
CA THR A 113 -0.60 11.99 -42.60
C THR A 113 0.55 11.23 -43.27
N ILE A 114 0.45 9.91 -43.29
CA ILE A 114 1.40 9.07 -44.02
C ILE A 114 1.12 9.26 -45.52
N GLY A 115 1.97 10.05 -46.19
CA GLY A 115 1.86 10.38 -47.61
C GLY A 115 3.07 11.19 -48.11
N GLY A 116 3.26 11.26 -49.43
CA GLY A 116 4.40 11.95 -50.04
C GLY A 116 5.75 11.23 -49.82
N ASN A 117 6.79 11.98 -49.43
CA ASN A 117 8.16 11.47 -49.19
C ASN A 117 8.35 10.82 -47.81
N ILE A 118 7.29 10.63 -47.02
CA ILE A 118 7.37 10.08 -45.66
C ILE A 118 7.12 8.57 -45.72
N ALA A 119 8.14 7.77 -45.37
CA ALA A 119 8.05 6.32 -45.31
C ALA A 119 8.20 5.80 -43.86
N LEU A 120 7.40 4.80 -43.51
CA LEU A 120 7.54 4.09 -42.23
C LEU A 120 8.84 3.28 -42.21
N ARG A 121 9.67 3.50 -41.18
CA ARG A 121 10.85 2.68 -40.94
C ARG A 121 10.44 1.41 -40.19
N LYS A 122 10.63 0.25 -40.81
CA LYS A 122 10.20 -1.07 -40.29
C LYS A 122 11.22 -1.72 -39.34
N SER A 123 12.38 -1.13 -39.14
CA SER A 123 13.46 -1.63 -38.29
C SER A 123 13.76 -0.67 -37.14
N LEU A 124 14.51 -1.17 -36.15
CA LEU A 124 15.13 -0.31 -35.15
C LEU A 124 15.92 0.81 -35.85
N LEU A 125 15.79 2.01 -35.31
CA LEU A 125 16.54 3.17 -35.79
C LEU A 125 18.01 3.03 -35.41
N GLU A 126 18.88 3.65 -36.21
CA GLU A 126 20.29 3.77 -35.85
C GLU A 126 20.44 4.45 -34.48
N GLY A 127 21.27 3.85 -33.61
CA GLY A 127 21.44 4.32 -32.22
C GLY A 127 20.38 3.83 -31.23
N ALA A 128 19.40 3.01 -31.66
CA ALA A 128 18.46 2.37 -30.74
C ALA A 128 19.18 1.40 -29.79
N LYS A 129 19.09 1.69 -28.50
CA LYS A 129 19.77 0.93 -27.44
C LYS A 129 18.95 -0.32 -27.07
N SER A 130 19.60 -1.46 -26.92
CA SER A 130 18.96 -2.72 -26.55
C SER A 130 19.90 -3.67 -25.78
N GLY A 131 19.36 -4.77 -25.26
CA GLY A 131 20.15 -5.78 -24.56
C GLY A 131 20.84 -5.21 -23.32
N LYS A 132 22.17 -5.27 -23.27
CA LYS A 132 22.98 -4.77 -22.15
C LYS A 132 23.02 -3.24 -22.07
N ASP A 133 22.76 -2.57 -23.20
CA ASP A 133 22.81 -1.12 -23.36
C ASP A 133 21.42 -0.47 -23.19
N SER A 134 20.40 -1.26 -22.86
CA SER A 134 19.06 -0.76 -22.52
C SER A 134 19.12 0.28 -21.40
N LEU A 135 18.18 1.23 -21.44
CA LEU A 135 18.06 2.25 -20.40
C LEU A 135 17.69 1.60 -19.05
N SER A 136 18.09 2.27 -17.97
CA SER A 136 17.80 1.87 -16.59
C SER A 136 16.30 1.66 -16.35
N GLY A 137 15.95 0.62 -15.60
CA GLY A 137 14.57 0.23 -15.32
C GLY A 137 13.96 -0.76 -16.32
N PHE A 138 14.55 -0.92 -17.51
CA PHE A 138 14.14 -1.96 -18.45
C PHE A 138 14.86 -3.28 -18.15
N PRO A 139 14.13 -4.41 -17.99
CA PRO A 139 14.76 -5.70 -17.74
C PRO A 139 15.54 -6.19 -18.95
N THR A 140 16.61 -6.94 -18.70
CA THR A 140 17.42 -7.54 -19.77
C THR A 140 18.14 -8.79 -19.30
N LEU A 141 18.06 -9.86 -20.10
CA LEU A 141 18.80 -11.10 -19.84
C LEU A 141 20.27 -11.02 -20.27
N ALA A 142 20.63 -10.02 -21.07
CA ALA A 142 21.96 -9.93 -21.68
C ALA A 142 23.08 -9.51 -20.69
N THR A 143 22.74 -9.16 -19.45
CA THR A 143 23.69 -8.70 -18.42
C THR A 143 24.42 -9.83 -17.69
N ILE A 144 23.86 -11.05 -17.74
CA ILE A 144 24.46 -12.26 -17.18
C ILE A 144 24.51 -13.34 -18.27
N PRO A 145 25.67 -13.96 -18.53
CA PRO A 145 25.75 -15.10 -19.44
C PRO A 145 24.83 -16.24 -18.97
N HIS A 146 24.03 -16.76 -19.90
CA HIS A 146 23.04 -17.78 -19.61
C HIS A 146 22.83 -18.70 -20.82
N SER A 147 22.19 -19.83 -20.56
CA SER A 147 21.59 -20.71 -21.57
C SER A 147 20.09 -20.82 -21.33
N SER A 148 19.32 -21.23 -22.33
CA SER A 148 17.87 -21.41 -22.20
C SER A 148 17.43 -22.76 -22.77
N VAL A 149 16.39 -23.33 -22.17
CA VAL A 149 15.77 -24.58 -22.60
C VAL A 149 14.26 -24.50 -22.42
N LEU A 150 13.49 -25.10 -23.32
CA LEU A 150 12.04 -25.23 -23.16
C LEU A 150 11.74 -26.49 -22.34
N SER A 151 11.04 -26.35 -21.21
CA SER A 151 10.70 -27.50 -20.36
C SER A 151 9.46 -27.27 -19.49
N PHE A 152 8.84 -28.36 -19.02
CA PHE A 152 7.75 -28.30 -18.04
C PHE A 152 8.30 -28.01 -16.63
N HIS A 153 8.30 -26.74 -16.25
CA HIS A 153 8.91 -26.26 -15.00
C HIS A 153 7.90 -25.83 -13.92
N ASN A 154 6.60 -25.96 -14.21
CA ASN A 154 5.50 -25.63 -13.29
C ASN A 154 5.61 -24.21 -12.68
N VAL A 155 6.05 -23.23 -13.47
CA VAL A 155 6.19 -21.83 -13.01
C VAL A 155 4.85 -21.28 -12.56
N LYS A 156 4.86 -20.51 -11.47
CA LYS A 156 3.69 -19.89 -10.85
C LYS A 156 3.74 -18.37 -11.00
N VAL A 157 3.24 -17.86 -12.12
CA VAL A 157 3.10 -16.41 -12.36
C VAL A 157 1.89 -15.86 -11.61
N PHE A 158 0.75 -16.56 -11.69
CA PHE A 158 -0.51 -16.16 -11.08
C PHE A 158 -0.87 -17.06 -9.87
N GLN A 159 -2.13 -17.48 -9.76
CA GLN A 159 -2.67 -18.24 -8.62
C GLN A 159 -2.27 -19.72 -8.63
N GLN A 160 -2.09 -20.32 -9.81
CA GLN A 160 -1.84 -21.74 -10.01
C GLN A 160 -0.55 -21.96 -10.82
N ASP A 161 0.00 -23.17 -10.70
CA ASP A 161 1.17 -23.60 -11.46
C ASP A 161 0.80 -23.78 -12.94
N SER A 162 1.67 -23.32 -13.83
CA SER A 162 1.54 -23.60 -15.26
C SER A 162 1.63 -25.10 -15.53
N LYS A 163 0.79 -25.59 -16.44
CA LYS A 163 0.85 -26.97 -16.96
C LYS A 163 1.57 -27.07 -18.31
N ASN A 164 1.92 -25.92 -18.89
CA ASN A 164 2.56 -25.83 -20.20
C ASN A 164 4.07 -25.67 -20.04
N GLU A 165 4.79 -25.87 -21.14
CA GLU A 165 6.23 -25.62 -21.21
C GLU A 165 6.56 -24.16 -20.96
N THR A 166 7.71 -23.92 -20.31
CA THR A 166 8.26 -22.61 -20.01
C THR A 166 9.70 -22.55 -20.52
N VAL A 167 10.13 -21.39 -21.01
CA VAL A 167 11.55 -21.15 -21.30
C VAL A 167 12.28 -20.97 -19.97
N VAL A 168 13.07 -21.96 -19.59
CA VAL A 168 13.90 -21.95 -18.38
C VAL A 168 15.27 -21.39 -18.71
N VAL A 169 15.70 -20.39 -17.95
CA VAL A 169 16.98 -19.69 -18.14
C VAL A 169 17.97 -20.15 -17.08
N ASN A 170 19.09 -20.75 -17.50
CA ASN A 170 20.15 -21.23 -16.63
C ASN A 170 21.31 -20.24 -16.60
N LEU A 171 21.62 -19.69 -15.42
CA LEU A 171 22.72 -18.74 -15.26
C LEU A 171 24.08 -19.42 -15.22
N HIS A 172 25.09 -18.82 -15.85
CA HIS A 172 26.47 -19.30 -15.74
C HIS A 172 27.19 -18.58 -14.60
N ASN A 173 27.78 -19.33 -13.68
CA ASN A 173 28.49 -18.77 -12.53
C ASN A 173 29.83 -18.13 -12.95
N ARG A 174 29.87 -16.80 -13.06
CA ARG A 174 31.09 -16.02 -13.38
C ARG A 174 32.14 -16.01 -12.27
N PHE A 175 31.77 -16.41 -11.06
CA PHE A 175 32.61 -16.38 -9.88
C PHE A 175 33.09 -17.77 -9.45
N SER A 176 32.90 -18.80 -10.28
CA SER A 176 33.25 -20.20 -9.95
C SER A 176 34.71 -20.41 -9.59
N ASN A 177 35.62 -19.57 -10.09
CA ASN A 177 37.06 -19.69 -9.90
C ASN A 177 37.59 -18.82 -8.74
N MET A 178 36.72 -18.10 -8.03
CA MET A 178 37.10 -17.21 -6.93
C MET A 178 36.65 -17.78 -5.60
N THR A 179 37.48 -17.62 -4.58
CA THR A 179 37.11 -17.93 -3.20
C THR A 179 36.17 -16.87 -2.63
N THR A 180 35.38 -17.23 -1.61
CA THR A 180 34.50 -16.29 -0.90
C THR A 180 35.26 -15.09 -0.35
N GLU A 181 36.50 -15.28 0.12
CA GLU A 181 37.34 -14.21 0.64
C GLU A 181 37.77 -13.22 -0.45
N GLU A 182 38.13 -13.71 -1.64
CA GLU A 182 38.47 -12.85 -2.79
C GLU A 182 37.26 -12.06 -3.27
N ILE A 183 36.09 -12.70 -3.32
CA ILE A 183 34.81 -12.02 -3.63
C ILE A 183 34.51 -10.95 -2.58
N ALA A 184 34.73 -11.24 -1.29
CA ALA A 184 34.56 -10.27 -0.22
C ALA A 184 35.49 -9.05 -0.38
N LYS A 185 36.78 -9.27 -0.69
CA LYS A 185 37.74 -8.18 -0.95
C LYS A 185 37.33 -7.34 -2.16
N LEU A 186 36.73 -7.95 -3.19
CA LEU A 186 36.28 -7.27 -4.40
C LEU A 186 35.00 -6.43 -4.16
N LEU A 187 34.03 -6.98 -3.43
CA LEU A 187 32.64 -6.50 -3.43
C LEU A 187 32.21 -5.76 -2.17
N LEU A 188 32.87 -5.96 -1.02
CA LEU A 188 32.45 -5.32 0.23
C LEU A 188 32.41 -3.78 0.11
N TYR A 189 31.29 -3.19 0.50
CA TYR A 189 30.96 -1.76 0.39
C TYR A 189 31.10 -1.20 -1.02
N LYS A 190 30.97 -2.06 -2.05
CA LYS A 190 30.79 -1.65 -3.44
C LYS A 190 29.31 -1.69 -3.79
N ARG A 191 28.97 -0.83 -4.74
CA ARG A 191 27.68 -0.84 -5.40
C ARG A 191 27.62 -2.01 -6.36
N VAL A 192 26.52 -2.73 -6.31
CA VAL A 192 26.15 -3.81 -7.23
C VAL A 192 24.70 -3.62 -7.67
N PHE A 193 24.26 -4.39 -8.65
CA PHE A 193 22.88 -4.45 -9.12
C PHE A 193 22.33 -5.86 -8.89
N VAL A 194 21.21 -5.95 -8.18
CA VAL A 194 20.56 -7.20 -7.77
C VAL A 194 19.14 -7.27 -8.35
N ASN A 195 18.33 -8.26 -7.97
CA ASN A 195 16.97 -8.45 -8.48
C ASN A 195 16.89 -8.75 -9.99
N TYR A 196 17.90 -9.43 -10.53
CA TYR A 196 17.91 -9.86 -11.93
C TYR A 196 16.62 -10.63 -12.31
N PRO A 197 15.99 -10.32 -13.46
CA PRO A 197 16.46 -9.44 -14.54
C PRO A 197 16.08 -7.95 -14.39
N TYR A 198 15.33 -7.59 -13.35
CA TYR A 198 14.91 -6.21 -13.06
C TYR A 198 15.94 -5.53 -12.15
N LEU A 199 17.08 -5.20 -12.75
CA LEU A 199 18.24 -4.74 -12.00
C LEU A 199 17.95 -3.51 -11.14
N GLN A 200 18.22 -3.66 -9.84
CA GLN A 200 18.09 -2.60 -8.84
C GLN A 200 19.43 -2.39 -8.12
N GLU A 201 19.79 -1.13 -7.91
CA GLU A 201 21.03 -0.77 -7.22
C GLU A 201 21.00 -1.23 -5.75
N ALA A 202 22.12 -1.75 -5.25
CA ALA A 202 22.32 -2.14 -3.86
C ALA A 202 23.78 -1.98 -3.44
N VAL A 203 24.02 -1.90 -2.13
CA VAL A 203 25.38 -1.90 -1.55
C VAL A 203 25.61 -3.20 -0.80
N VAL A 204 26.75 -3.84 -1.05
CA VAL A 204 27.15 -5.07 -0.36
C VAL A 204 27.70 -4.71 1.03
N ILE A 205 27.10 -5.23 2.09
CA ILE A 205 27.54 -5.00 3.47
C ILE A 205 28.24 -6.22 4.08
N ALA A 206 27.98 -7.42 3.56
CA ALA A 206 28.69 -8.64 3.90
C ALA A 206 28.70 -9.63 2.73
N VAL A 207 29.63 -10.59 2.76
CA VAL A 207 29.69 -11.72 1.81
C VAL A 207 29.81 -12.99 2.63
N SER A 208 29.06 -14.05 2.34
CA SER A 208 29.15 -15.29 3.11
C SER A 208 29.01 -16.54 2.25
N ASN A 209 29.53 -17.65 2.77
CA ASN A 209 29.21 -19.00 2.34
C ASN A 209 28.44 -19.71 3.46
N GLU A 210 28.30 -21.03 3.35
CA GLU A 210 27.59 -21.85 4.34
C GLU A 210 28.23 -21.78 5.74
N THR A 211 29.55 -21.58 5.85
CA THR A 211 30.29 -21.70 7.12
C THR A 211 30.83 -20.39 7.68
N THR A 212 31.00 -19.35 6.86
CA THR A 212 31.72 -18.12 7.19
C THR A 212 31.05 -16.89 6.58
N LYS A 213 31.00 -15.79 7.33
CA LYS A 213 30.55 -14.46 6.92
C LYS A 213 31.70 -13.46 7.00
N TYR A 214 32.00 -12.81 5.89
CA TYR A 214 32.99 -11.75 5.78
C TYR A 214 32.30 -10.39 5.89
N THR A 215 32.79 -9.56 6.81
CA THR A 215 32.30 -8.19 7.07
C THR A 215 33.46 -7.20 7.00
N LEU A 216 33.17 -5.91 6.90
CA LEU A 216 34.22 -4.89 6.98
C LEU A 216 34.26 -4.28 8.38
N LYS A 217 35.45 -4.30 8.99
CA LYS A 217 35.74 -3.47 10.16
C LYS A 217 36.51 -2.23 9.71
N ILE A 218 35.94 -1.06 9.99
CA ILE A 218 36.60 0.23 9.75
C ILE A 218 37.42 0.57 10.99
N ALA A 219 38.74 0.63 10.84
CA ALA A 219 39.66 1.06 11.89
C ALA A 219 40.41 2.32 11.40
N GLY A 220 39.86 3.50 11.71
CA GLY A 220 40.32 4.76 11.15
C GLY A 220 40.14 4.81 9.63
N LYS A 221 41.21 5.02 8.87
CA LYS A 221 41.18 4.99 7.38
C LYS A 221 41.39 3.59 6.79
N LYS A 222 41.78 2.59 7.59
CA LYS A 222 42.02 1.23 7.09
C LYS A 222 40.73 0.42 7.08
N ARG A 223 40.46 -0.21 5.94
CA ARG A 223 39.35 -1.13 5.70
C ARG A 223 39.88 -2.56 5.83
N ILE A 224 39.49 -3.26 6.90
CA ILE A 224 39.96 -4.63 7.18
C ILE A 224 38.78 -5.58 7.01
N VAL A 225 38.94 -6.58 6.14
CA VAL A 225 37.97 -7.67 6.00
C VAL A 225 38.11 -8.57 7.22
N ARG A 226 37.01 -8.74 7.95
CA ARG A 226 36.91 -9.62 9.12
C ARG A 226 36.13 -10.85 8.73
N GLU A 227 36.75 -12.00 8.91
CA GLU A 227 36.11 -13.31 8.82
C GLU A 227 35.40 -13.64 10.15
N LEU A 228 34.15 -14.09 10.04
CA LEU A 228 33.31 -14.51 11.15
C LEU A 228 32.78 -15.92 10.85
N PRO A 229 33.20 -16.95 11.60
CA PRO A 229 32.58 -18.26 11.52
C PRO A 229 31.09 -18.17 11.89
N LEU A 230 30.24 -18.86 11.12
CA LEU A 230 28.82 -18.98 11.42
C LEU A 230 28.61 -20.13 12.42
N ASP A 231 27.80 -19.88 13.44
CA ASP A 231 27.31 -20.89 14.37
C ASP A 231 26.22 -21.75 13.72
N ALA A 232 25.80 -22.82 14.41
CA ALA A 232 24.83 -23.77 13.85
C ALA A 232 23.48 -23.12 13.46
N GLU A 233 23.07 -22.07 14.17
CA GLU A 233 21.87 -21.30 13.85
C GLU A 233 22.07 -20.44 12.59
N GLY A 234 23.20 -19.73 12.50
CA GLY A 234 23.56 -18.94 11.32
C GLY A 234 23.71 -19.77 10.05
N GLN A 235 24.28 -20.99 10.14
CA GLN A 235 24.37 -21.91 9.00
C GLN A 235 22.99 -22.34 8.50
N LYS A 236 22.07 -22.63 9.43
CA LYS A 236 20.68 -23.00 9.12
C LYS A 236 19.90 -21.82 8.50
N ASP A 237 20.06 -20.61 9.04
CA ASP A 237 19.45 -19.40 8.46
C ASP A 237 19.98 -19.14 7.04
N TRP A 238 21.30 -19.24 6.86
CA TRP A 238 21.93 -19.05 5.56
C TRP A 238 21.38 -20.03 4.51
N SER A 239 21.35 -21.33 4.82
CA SER A 239 20.81 -22.38 3.93
C SER A 239 19.34 -22.14 3.58
N LYS A 240 18.53 -21.71 4.56
CA LYS A 240 17.11 -21.37 4.33
C LYS A 240 16.95 -20.17 3.42
N ARG A 241 17.74 -19.10 3.62
CA ARG A 241 17.67 -17.86 2.85
C ARG A 241 18.20 -18.04 1.43
N SER A 242 19.32 -18.74 1.24
CA SER A 242 19.86 -19.04 -0.09
C SER A 242 18.92 -19.95 -0.89
N GLY A 243 18.44 -21.05 -0.28
CA GLY A 243 17.47 -21.94 -0.92
C GLY A 243 16.14 -21.26 -1.25
N ARG A 244 15.69 -20.30 -0.42
CA ARG A 244 14.53 -19.46 -0.75
C ARG A 244 14.80 -18.57 -1.96
N ALA A 245 15.98 -17.97 -2.07
CA ALA A 245 16.33 -17.11 -3.20
C ALA A 245 16.33 -17.90 -4.52
N GLU A 246 16.92 -19.09 -4.52
CA GLU A 246 16.92 -20.03 -5.64
C GLU A 246 15.49 -20.47 -6.01
N TYR A 247 14.72 -20.95 -5.03
CA TYR A 247 13.35 -21.42 -5.25
C TYR A 247 12.44 -20.32 -5.78
N LEU A 248 12.52 -19.10 -5.25
CA LEU A 248 11.69 -18.00 -5.73
C LEU A 248 12.03 -17.63 -7.18
N ALA A 249 13.32 -17.55 -7.51
CA ALA A 249 13.76 -17.28 -8.87
C ALA A 249 13.26 -18.34 -9.86
N SER A 250 13.44 -19.61 -9.51
CA SER A 250 13.01 -20.77 -10.30
C SER A 250 11.49 -20.83 -10.44
N LYS A 251 10.74 -20.75 -9.34
CA LYS A 251 9.27 -20.93 -9.32
C LYS A 251 8.50 -19.76 -9.92
N ARG A 252 8.96 -18.51 -9.75
CA ARG A 252 8.26 -17.32 -10.26
C ARG A 252 8.70 -16.95 -11.68
N PHE A 253 9.99 -17.07 -11.98
CA PHE A 253 10.57 -16.52 -13.20
C PHE A 253 11.12 -17.57 -14.16
N GLY A 254 11.12 -18.86 -13.81
CA GLY A 254 11.80 -19.88 -14.61
C GLY A 254 13.31 -19.65 -14.68
N LEU A 255 13.89 -19.02 -13.65
CA LEU A 255 15.30 -18.68 -13.60
C LEU A 255 16.05 -19.66 -12.70
N GLU A 256 16.88 -20.50 -13.31
CA GLU A 256 17.76 -21.45 -12.63
C GLU A 256 19.12 -20.80 -12.37
N ILE A 257 19.35 -20.43 -11.11
CA ILE A 257 20.61 -19.82 -10.65
C ILE A 257 21.72 -20.88 -10.51
N GLY A 258 21.34 -22.13 -10.23
CA GLY A 258 22.25 -23.20 -9.82
C GLY A 258 22.61 -23.12 -8.32
N PRO A 259 23.44 -24.05 -7.82
CA PRO A 259 23.77 -24.12 -6.39
C PRO A 259 24.54 -22.89 -5.92
N THR A 260 24.03 -22.22 -4.90
CA THR A 260 24.67 -21.05 -4.28
C THR A 260 25.74 -21.47 -3.28
N THR A 261 27.01 -21.30 -3.64
CA THR A 261 28.15 -21.49 -2.70
C THR A 261 28.53 -20.21 -1.97
N THR A 262 28.29 -19.06 -2.60
CA THR A 262 28.62 -17.73 -2.08
C THR A 262 27.44 -16.79 -2.31
N ALA A 263 27.05 -16.07 -1.26
CA ALA A 263 25.97 -15.10 -1.30
C ALA A 263 26.42 -13.72 -0.82
N LEU A 264 25.81 -12.69 -1.38
CA LEU A 264 25.98 -11.29 -1.01
C LEU A 264 24.87 -10.88 -0.06
N HIS A 265 25.23 -10.23 1.04
CA HIS A 265 24.27 -9.54 1.91
C HIS A 265 24.25 -8.07 1.49
N VAL A 266 23.09 -7.62 1.03
CA VAL A 266 22.95 -6.32 0.37
C VAL A 266 21.87 -5.45 1.02
N CYS A 267 22.14 -4.15 1.07
CA CYS A 267 21.15 -3.13 1.36
C CYS A 267 20.70 -2.54 0.02
N VAL A 268 19.47 -2.81 -0.38
CA VAL A 268 18.90 -2.34 -1.64
C VAL A 268 18.62 -0.83 -1.55
N LEU A 269 18.82 -0.10 -2.66
CA LEU A 269 18.50 1.32 -2.77
C LEU A 269 16.98 1.51 -2.62
N ARG A 270 16.58 2.26 -1.60
CA ARG A 270 15.18 2.63 -1.35
C ARG A 270 14.78 3.85 -2.17
N GLY A 271 15.67 4.84 -2.29
CA GLY A 271 15.40 6.07 -3.00
C GLY A 271 16.45 7.14 -2.73
N MET A 272 16.04 8.41 -2.88
CA MET A 272 16.88 9.56 -2.54
C MET A 272 16.33 10.27 -1.32
N LYS A 273 17.22 10.76 -0.46
CA LYS A 273 16.88 11.58 0.70
C LYS A 273 17.53 12.96 0.55
N ARG A 274 16.76 14.02 0.83
CA ARG A 274 17.30 15.37 0.96
C ARG A 274 17.83 15.58 2.39
N THR A 275 19.04 16.10 2.53
CA THR A 275 19.61 16.50 3.84
C THR A 275 19.06 17.86 4.27
N ASP A 276 19.28 18.24 5.52
CA ASP A 276 18.82 19.54 6.06
C ASP A 276 19.47 20.73 5.34
N GLU A 277 20.68 20.55 4.81
CA GLU A 277 21.37 21.54 3.98
C GLU A 277 20.85 21.60 2.54
N GLY A 278 20.07 20.60 2.12
CA GLY A 278 19.47 20.49 0.78
C GLY A 278 20.21 19.56 -0.19
N ALA A 279 21.23 18.80 0.25
CA ALA A 279 21.90 17.84 -0.61
C ALA A 279 21.02 16.61 -0.87
N LEU A 280 21.08 16.03 -2.08
CA LEU A 280 20.35 14.83 -2.44
C LEU A 280 21.29 13.63 -2.40
N ILE A 281 21.08 12.72 -1.45
CA ILE A 281 21.92 11.53 -1.22
C ILE A 281 21.10 10.25 -1.37
N LYS A 282 21.77 9.13 -1.66
CA LYS A 282 21.11 7.82 -1.75
C LYS A 282 20.70 7.31 -0.37
N GLU A 283 19.47 6.84 -0.27
CA GLU A 283 18.95 6.16 0.92
C GLU A 283 18.82 4.66 0.65
N TYR A 284 19.49 3.85 1.46
CA TYR A 284 19.44 2.39 1.38
C TYR A 284 18.60 1.83 2.52
N VAL A 285 18.05 0.63 2.31
CA VAL A 285 17.39 -0.15 3.35
C VAL A 285 18.33 -0.38 4.53
N SER A 286 17.79 -0.36 5.75
CA SER A 286 18.56 -0.57 6.98
C SER A 286 19.34 -1.90 6.93
N PRO A 287 20.57 -1.97 7.46
CA PRO A 287 21.34 -3.22 7.55
C PRO A 287 20.61 -4.36 8.28
N ALA A 288 19.66 -4.05 9.17
CA ALA A 288 18.84 -5.05 9.85
C ALA A 288 17.84 -5.77 8.91
N GLN A 289 17.56 -5.18 7.75
CA GLN A 289 16.65 -5.69 6.72
C GLN A 289 17.43 -6.08 5.45
N GLU A 290 18.69 -6.53 5.60
CA GLU A 290 19.53 -6.95 4.49
C GLU A 290 18.93 -8.13 3.70
N GLU A 291 19.11 -8.12 2.39
CA GLU A 291 18.73 -9.24 1.52
C GLU A 291 19.93 -10.13 1.21
N LEU A 292 19.70 -11.44 1.15
CA LEU A 292 20.71 -12.42 0.77
C LEU A 292 20.49 -12.78 -0.69
N ILE A 293 21.47 -12.44 -1.54
CA ILE A 293 21.40 -12.60 -2.99
C ILE A 293 22.53 -13.52 -3.45
N PRO A 294 22.25 -14.59 -4.22
CA PRO A 294 23.30 -15.40 -4.84
C PRO A 294 24.23 -14.54 -5.70
N VAL A 295 25.55 -14.71 -5.55
CA VAL A 295 26.53 -13.89 -6.27
C VAL A 295 26.40 -14.03 -7.80
N GLN A 296 25.93 -15.18 -8.27
CA GLN A 296 25.68 -15.48 -9.68
C GLN A 296 24.60 -14.58 -10.30
N ALA A 297 23.63 -14.14 -9.49
CA ALA A 297 22.53 -13.26 -9.92
C ALA A 297 22.86 -11.75 -9.75
N ALA A 298 24.06 -11.42 -9.27
CA ALA A 298 24.49 -10.03 -9.11
C ALA A 298 25.21 -9.50 -10.37
N VAL A 299 24.93 -8.25 -10.72
CA VAL A 299 25.55 -7.53 -11.83
C VAL A 299 26.42 -6.40 -11.28
N MET A 300 27.66 -6.32 -11.75
CA MET A 300 28.65 -5.39 -11.20
C MET A 300 28.51 -3.96 -11.71
N LYS A 301 28.13 -3.81 -12.98
CA LYS A 301 27.99 -2.52 -13.67
C LYS A 301 26.89 -2.64 -14.72
N VAL A 302 26.20 -1.52 -14.93
CA VAL A 302 25.20 -1.33 -15.98
C VAL A 302 25.70 -0.27 -16.95
N ALA A 303 25.24 -0.31 -18.21
CA ALA A 303 25.64 0.66 -19.23
C ALA A 303 25.09 2.07 -18.95
N HIS A 304 23.87 2.14 -18.41
CA HIS A 304 23.21 3.38 -18.03
C HIS A 304 22.75 3.30 -16.57
N GLU A 305 23.09 4.34 -15.80
CA GLU A 305 22.58 4.52 -14.45
C GLU A 305 21.25 5.26 -14.48
N ASP A 306 20.41 5.08 -13.46
CA ASP A 306 19.12 5.78 -13.39
C ASP A 306 19.34 7.26 -13.02
N PRO A 307 18.95 8.21 -13.89
CA PRO A 307 19.13 9.64 -13.61
C PRO A 307 18.44 10.13 -12.33
N ARG A 308 17.39 9.42 -11.88
CA ARG A 308 16.64 9.76 -10.67
C ARG A 308 17.45 9.55 -9.39
N TYR A 309 18.46 8.67 -9.44
CA TYR A 309 19.28 8.30 -8.28
C TYR A 309 20.67 8.94 -8.27
N ILE A 310 20.91 9.96 -9.10
CA ILE A 310 22.17 10.68 -9.11
C ILE A 310 22.23 11.62 -7.91
N GLU A 311 23.26 11.45 -7.07
CA GLU A 311 23.50 12.31 -5.92
C GLU A 311 23.83 13.75 -6.35
N ARG A 312 23.29 14.73 -5.63
CA ARG A 312 23.49 16.16 -5.91
C ARG A 312 23.93 16.86 -4.65
N LYS A 313 24.90 17.77 -4.78
CA LYS A 313 25.31 18.64 -3.66
C LYS A 313 24.17 19.60 -3.31
N ALA A 314 24.22 20.14 -2.09
CA ALA A 314 23.27 21.14 -1.63
C ALA A 314 23.28 22.34 -2.60
N PRO A 315 22.14 22.67 -3.23
CA PRO A 315 22.06 23.84 -4.09
C PRO A 315 22.12 25.13 -3.24
N PRO A 316 22.52 26.26 -3.84
CA PRO A 316 22.34 27.56 -3.20
C PRO A 316 20.89 27.80 -2.78
N VAL A 317 20.68 28.59 -1.73
CA VAL A 317 19.33 28.83 -1.18
C VAL A 317 18.40 29.44 -2.22
N THR A 318 18.89 30.31 -3.09
CA THR A 318 18.12 30.92 -4.19
C THR A 318 17.55 29.90 -5.17
N VAL A 319 18.25 28.79 -5.40
CA VAL A 319 17.82 27.71 -6.29
C VAL A 319 16.94 26.70 -5.56
N GLY A 320 17.27 26.39 -4.30
CA GLY A 320 16.47 25.46 -3.49
C GLY A 320 15.11 26.05 -3.05
N TYR A 321 15.03 27.36 -2.92
CA TYR A 321 13.88 28.10 -2.41
C TYR A 321 13.57 29.27 -3.35
N PRO A 322 13.09 29.02 -4.57
CA PRO A 322 12.81 30.08 -5.53
C PRO A 322 11.73 31.04 -5.01
N ILE A 323 11.82 32.31 -5.41
CA ILE A 323 10.80 33.33 -5.11
C ILE A 323 9.45 32.86 -5.68
N ASN A 324 8.35 33.19 -5.01
CA ASN A 324 6.97 32.76 -5.30
C ASN A 324 6.66 31.28 -5.07
N SER A 325 7.62 30.46 -4.59
CA SER A 325 7.31 29.07 -4.22
C SER A 325 6.55 28.98 -2.89
N LYS A 326 5.72 27.94 -2.78
CA LYS A 326 4.90 27.64 -1.59
C LYS A 326 5.70 26.86 -0.56
N ILE A 327 5.51 27.19 0.71
CA ILE A 327 6.11 26.50 1.87
C ILE A 327 5.08 26.31 2.98
N PHE A 328 5.37 25.42 3.91
CA PHE A 328 4.63 25.26 5.16
C PHE A 328 5.57 25.49 6.34
N LEU A 329 5.10 26.21 7.35
CA LEU A 329 5.89 26.52 8.54
C LEU A 329 5.86 25.36 9.54
N LEU A 330 7.02 24.94 10.03
CA LEU A 330 7.18 23.87 11.03
C LEU A 330 7.50 24.40 12.44
N GLY A 331 7.39 25.70 12.70
CA GLY A 331 7.72 26.30 13.99
C GLY A 331 6.98 27.61 14.29
N GLY A 332 7.23 28.22 15.45
CA GLY A 332 6.80 29.58 15.77
C GLY A 332 5.30 29.79 16.07
N GLY A 333 4.63 28.81 16.69
CA GLY A 333 3.21 28.93 17.09
C GLY A 333 2.22 28.96 15.91
N ARG A 334 2.68 28.69 14.69
CA ARG A 334 1.89 28.68 13.44
C ARG A 334 2.26 27.47 12.59
N TYR A 335 2.33 26.31 13.25
CA TYR A 335 2.69 25.05 12.62
C TYR A 335 1.67 24.66 11.55
N GLY A 336 2.14 24.27 10.37
CA GLY A 336 1.31 23.90 9.23
C GLY A 336 0.67 25.05 8.46
N THR A 337 0.99 26.30 8.77
CA THR A 337 0.50 27.45 7.97
C THR A 337 1.24 27.52 6.63
N MET A 338 0.50 27.58 5.52
CA MET A 338 1.05 27.81 4.20
C MET A 338 1.57 29.26 4.06
N GLY A 339 2.70 29.41 3.37
CA GLY A 339 3.33 30.68 3.06
C GLY A 339 3.98 30.69 1.68
N THR A 340 4.44 31.88 1.29
CA THR A 340 5.11 32.11 0.00
C THR A 340 6.46 32.75 0.23
N ILE A 341 7.45 32.35 -0.56
CA ILE A 341 8.80 32.92 -0.48
C ILE A 341 8.83 34.26 -1.22
N THR A 342 9.26 35.31 -0.52
CA THR A 342 9.36 36.67 -1.09
C THR A 342 10.80 37.11 -1.37
N GLY A 343 11.79 36.45 -0.77
CA GLY A 343 13.20 36.81 -0.93
C GLY A 343 14.15 35.96 -0.11
N HIS A 344 15.42 36.37 -0.08
CA HIS A 344 16.49 35.70 0.65
C HIS A 344 17.31 36.70 1.44
N SER A 345 17.52 36.41 2.73
CA SER A 345 18.30 37.23 3.64
C SER A 345 19.30 36.35 4.38
N GLN A 346 20.58 36.73 4.42
CA GLN A 346 21.62 36.08 5.23
C GLN A 346 21.67 34.54 5.11
N ASN A 347 21.57 34.02 3.87
CA ASN A 347 21.56 32.57 3.58
C ASN A 347 20.33 31.80 4.15
N ASN A 348 19.27 32.54 4.48
CA ASN A 348 17.95 32.08 4.89
C ASN A 348 16.88 32.67 3.95
N VAL A 349 15.61 32.41 4.26
CA VAL A 349 14.48 32.73 3.39
C VAL A 349 13.59 33.79 4.04
N ASP A 350 13.15 34.77 3.26
CA ASP A 350 12.10 35.71 3.65
C ASP A 350 10.76 35.18 3.16
N ILE A 351 9.78 35.09 4.06
CA ILE A 351 8.48 34.47 3.80
C ILE A 351 7.34 35.45 4.07
N GLN A 352 6.26 35.30 3.32
CA GLN A 352 4.98 35.96 3.54
C GLN A 352 3.93 34.92 3.90
N LEU A 353 3.24 35.15 5.01
CA LEU A 353 2.11 34.33 5.47
C LEU A 353 0.81 35.12 5.34
N VAL A 354 -0.27 34.44 4.99
CA VAL A 354 -1.64 34.97 5.08
C VAL A 354 -2.30 34.28 6.27
N ILE A 355 -2.63 35.03 7.31
CA ILE A 355 -3.16 34.48 8.56
C ILE A 355 -4.35 35.29 9.04
N PRO A 356 -5.24 34.71 9.86
CA PRO A 356 -6.28 35.48 10.52
C PRO A 356 -5.72 36.67 11.31
N ALA A 357 -6.44 37.80 11.27
CA ALA A 357 -6.05 39.02 11.96
C ALA A 357 -6.12 38.84 13.48
N SER A 358 -7.11 38.09 13.96
CA SER A 358 -7.23 37.65 15.35
C SER A 358 -6.13 36.65 15.72
N ARG A 359 -5.53 36.81 16.91
CA ARG A 359 -4.45 35.95 17.40
C ARG A 359 -4.93 34.68 18.12
N GLU A 360 -6.23 34.54 18.36
CA GLU A 360 -6.79 33.53 19.29
C GLU A 360 -7.53 32.37 18.62
N ILE A 361 -7.48 32.24 17.28
CA ILE A 361 -8.18 31.15 16.61
C ILE A 361 -7.29 29.90 16.64
N ALA A 362 -7.57 29.04 17.60
CA ALA A 362 -7.02 27.69 17.64
C ALA A 362 -7.69 26.79 16.59
N GLU A 363 -6.97 25.78 16.11
CA GLU A 363 -7.59 24.69 15.36
C GLU A 363 -8.60 23.95 16.26
N PRO A 364 -9.74 23.51 15.70
CA PRO A 364 -10.80 22.90 16.49
C PRO A 364 -10.43 21.48 16.93
N THR A 365 -10.90 21.11 18.12
CA THR A 365 -10.61 19.81 18.77
C THR A 365 -11.75 18.80 18.68
N PHE A 366 -12.81 19.09 17.90
CA PHE A 366 -14.01 18.24 17.81
C PHE A 366 -13.71 16.79 17.43
N GLY A 367 -12.66 16.54 16.63
CA GLY A 367 -12.27 15.19 16.24
C GLY A 367 -11.69 14.40 17.42
N VAL A 368 -10.81 15.03 18.20
CA VAL A 368 -10.21 14.43 19.41
C VAL A 368 -11.29 14.16 20.46
N GLU A 369 -12.22 15.10 20.62
CA GLU A 369 -13.37 14.94 21.51
C GLU A 369 -14.26 13.77 21.05
N ALA A 370 -14.56 13.67 19.76
CA ALA A 370 -15.33 12.56 19.20
C ALA A 370 -14.62 11.21 19.40
N HIS A 371 -13.29 11.16 19.30
CA HIS A 371 -12.50 9.96 19.57
C HIS A 371 -12.66 9.50 21.02
N ALA A 372 -12.50 10.41 21.99
CA ALA A 372 -12.68 10.11 23.40
C ALA A 372 -14.10 9.61 23.71
N HIS A 373 -15.13 10.24 23.16
CA HIS A 373 -16.51 9.83 23.35
C HIS A 373 -16.80 8.45 22.72
N GLN A 374 -16.27 8.16 21.52
CA GLN A 374 -16.46 6.84 20.89
C GLN A 374 -15.83 5.73 21.72
N ASP A 375 -14.66 5.95 22.31
CA ASP A 375 -13.99 4.96 23.16
C ASP A 375 -14.75 4.71 24.47
N GLU A 376 -15.39 5.73 25.04
CA GLU A 376 -16.26 5.59 26.22
C GLU A 376 -17.56 4.83 25.91
N ILE A 377 -18.18 5.09 24.75
CA ILE A 377 -19.43 4.44 24.32
C ILE A 377 -19.19 3.00 23.86
N SER A 378 -18.03 2.72 23.27
CA SER A 378 -17.69 1.43 22.70
C SER A 378 -17.39 0.39 23.78
N GLN A 379 -18.43 -0.21 24.35
CA GLN A 379 -18.31 -1.32 25.28
C GLN A 379 -17.91 -2.59 24.52
N TYR A 380 -16.64 -2.95 24.62
CA TYR A 380 -16.10 -4.21 24.14
C TYR A 380 -16.04 -5.23 25.28
N MET A 381 -16.49 -6.44 25.00
CA MET A 381 -16.41 -7.56 25.92
C MET A 381 -15.34 -8.56 25.49
N SER A 382 -14.66 -9.15 26.47
CA SER A 382 -13.65 -10.17 26.19
C SER A 382 -14.28 -11.43 25.62
N SER A 383 -13.50 -12.17 24.82
CA SER A 383 -13.90 -13.49 24.32
C SER A 383 -14.37 -14.45 25.42
N PHE A 384 -13.80 -14.36 26.63
CA PHE A 384 -14.20 -15.19 27.77
C PHE A 384 -15.60 -14.82 28.29
N MET A 385 -15.86 -13.53 28.51
CA MET A 385 -17.17 -13.06 28.98
C MET A 385 -18.28 -13.36 27.97
N LEU A 386 -17.99 -13.18 26.66
CA LEU A 386 -18.98 -13.51 25.63
C LEU A 386 -19.25 -15.02 25.55
N ALA A 387 -18.22 -15.85 25.69
CA ALA A 387 -18.35 -17.30 25.68
C ALA A 387 -19.25 -17.80 26.83
N GLU A 388 -19.10 -17.22 28.02
CA GLU A 388 -19.96 -17.49 29.18
C GLU A 388 -21.41 -17.04 28.92
N ARG A 389 -21.61 -15.82 28.40
CA ARG A 389 -22.93 -15.27 28.08
C ARG A 389 -23.72 -16.14 27.10
N VAL A 390 -23.07 -16.63 26.03
CA VAL A 390 -23.74 -17.47 25.01
C VAL A 390 -23.64 -18.98 25.32
N GLN A 391 -23.15 -19.35 26.51
CA GLN A 391 -23.01 -20.74 26.96
C GLN A 391 -22.24 -21.64 25.98
N CYS A 392 -21.11 -21.16 25.47
CA CYS A 392 -20.23 -21.94 24.60
C CYS A 392 -18.78 -21.96 25.09
N ASN A 393 -18.00 -22.98 24.70
CA ASN A 393 -16.59 -22.98 25.02
C ASN A 393 -15.82 -21.96 24.16
N ALA A 394 -14.71 -21.42 24.68
CA ALA A 394 -13.94 -20.37 24.01
C ALA A 394 -13.45 -20.77 22.60
N LEU A 395 -13.14 -22.06 22.40
CA LEU A 395 -12.73 -22.59 21.11
C LEU A 395 -13.87 -22.54 20.08
N THR A 396 -15.10 -22.86 20.49
CA THR A 396 -16.29 -22.82 19.63
C THR A 396 -16.63 -21.39 19.27
N LEU A 397 -16.61 -20.47 20.24
CA LEU A 397 -16.79 -19.05 19.97
C LEU A 397 -15.78 -18.56 18.92
N SER A 398 -14.51 -18.94 19.09
CA SER A 398 -13.44 -18.59 18.16
C SER A 398 -13.65 -19.11 16.74
N LYS A 399 -14.20 -20.33 16.60
CA LYS A 399 -14.51 -20.95 15.30
C LYS A 399 -15.71 -20.29 14.64
N ILE A 400 -16.81 -20.10 15.37
CA ILE A 400 -18.04 -19.52 14.81
C ILE A 400 -17.81 -18.07 14.41
N SER A 401 -17.00 -17.31 15.17
CA SER A 401 -16.67 -15.93 14.82
C SER A 401 -15.62 -15.79 13.71
N SER A 402 -15.01 -16.88 13.24
CA SER A 402 -14.05 -16.88 12.13
C SER A 402 -14.62 -17.58 10.88
N SER A 403 -13.79 -17.79 9.86
CA SER A 403 -14.21 -18.56 8.68
C SER A 403 -14.29 -20.04 9.02
N LEU A 404 -15.52 -20.57 9.07
CA LEU A 404 -15.82 -21.96 9.36
C LEU A 404 -16.35 -22.65 8.11
N GLN A 405 -15.53 -23.51 7.51
CA GLN A 405 -15.86 -24.22 6.27
C GLN A 405 -16.42 -25.62 6.55
N ILE A 406 -17.49 -25.96 5.82
CA ILE A 406 -18.13 -27.28 5.78
C ILE A 406 -18.01 -27.83 4.36
N MET A 407 -17.83 -29.15 4.23
CA MET A 407 -17.84 -29.82 2.94
C MET A 407 -19.27 -30.24 2.58
N ASP A 408 -19.77 -29.75 1.45
CA ASP A 408 -21.04 -30.17 0.86
C ASP A 408 -20.92 -31.54 0.18
N ARG A 409 -22.03 -32.23 -0.10
CA ARG A 409 -22.07 -33.53 -0.78
C ARG A 409 -21.36 -33.53 -2.14
N ASN A 410 -21.28 -32.37 -2.80
CA ASN A 410 -20.61 -32.18 -4.08
C ASN A 410 -19.08 -31.96 -3.95
N GLY A 411 -18.51 -32.09 -2.75
CA GLY A 411 -17.10 -31.79 -2.47
C GLY A 411 -16.77 -30.29 -2.39
N GLN A 412 -17.77 -29.42 -2.53
CA GLN A 412 -17.59 -27.97 -2.42
C GLN A 412 -17.46 -27.54 -0.97
N ARG A 413 -16.52 -26.62 -0.68
CA ARG A 413 -16.35 -26.03 0.64
C ARG A 413 -17.21 -24.78 0.76
N VAL A 414 -18.11 -24.76 1.73
CA VAL A 414 -19.03 -23.65 2.00
C VAL A 414 -18.69 -23.05 3.36
N ASN A 415 -18.48 -21.73 3.40
CA ASN A 415 -18.31 -21.02 4.66
C ASN A 415 -19.67 -20.79 5.34
N VAL A 416 -19.79 -21.18 6.60
CA VAL A 416 -20.96 -20.93 7.45
C VAL A 416 -20.63 -20.18 8.75
N GLY A 417 -19.37 -19.73 8.89
CA GLY A 417 -18.93 -18.91 10.02
C GLY A 417 -19.23 -17.42 9.81
N LEU A 418 -19.32 -16.67 10.91
CA LEU A 418 -19.68 -15.26 10.94
C LEU A 418 -18.58 -14.32 10.41
N ASN A 419 -17.37 -14.82 10.12
CA ASN A 419 -16.32 -14.04 9.45
C ASN A 419 -15.97 -12.71 10.14
N LEU A 420 -16.11 -12.64 11.47
CA LEU A 420 -15.87 -11.43 12.25
C LEU A 420 -14.39 -11.21 12.56
N LYS A 421 -13.56 -12.28 12.51
CA LYS A 421 -12.12 -12.23 12.76
C LYS A 421 -11.31 -13.18 11.87
N PHE A 422 -10.08 -12.79 11.53
CA PHE A 422 -9.18 -13.56 10.67
C PHE A 422 -7.73 -13.55 11.18
N GLU A 423 -7.39 -14.49 12.06
CA GLU A 423 -6.05 -14.60 12.66
C GLU A 423 -4.95 -14.83 11.60
N GLY A 424 -5.13 -15.79 10.69
CA GLY A 424 -4.12 -16.10 9.66
C GLY A 424 -3.90 -14.98 8.64
N ARG A 425 -4.86 -14.07 8.48
CA ARG A 425 -4.76 -12.89 7.59
C ARG A 425 -4.43 -11.61 8.34
N GLN A 426 -4.36 -11.64 9.67
CA GLN A 426 -4.23 -10.46 10.54
C GLN A 426 -5.29 -9.39 10.20
N GLN A 427 -6.56 -9.80 10.09
CA GLN A 427 -7.69 -8.90 9.83
C GLN A 427 -8.79 -9.00 10.89
N LYS A 428 -9.52 -7.91 11.09
CA LYS A 428 -10.71 -7.77 11.93
C LYS A 428 -11.87 -7.18 11.12
N VAL A 429 -13.09 -7.31 11.64
CA VAL A 429 -14.27 -6.59 11.12
C VAL A 429 -14.51 -5.34 11.95
N ILE A 430 -14.51 -4.18 11.30
CA ILE A 430 -14.63 -2.86 11.94
C ILE A 430 -15.97 -2.75 12.67
N GLY A 431 -15.98 -2.22 13.89
CA GLY A 431 -17.17 -2.08 14.71
C GLY A 431 -17.70 -3.38 15.33
N TYR A 432 -17.14 -4.55 14.97
CA TYR A 432 -17.52 -5.86 15.51
C TYR A 432 -16.45 -6.46 16.40
N THR A 433 -15.20 -6.51 15.95
CA THR A 433 -14.12 -7.14 16.71
C THR A 433 -12.86 -6.30 16.73
N ARG A 434 -12.09 -6.43 17.81
CA ARG A 434 -10.74 -5.89 17.92
C ARG A 434 -9.82 -6.87 18.64
N LYS A 435 -8.52 -6.66 18.48
CA LYS A 435 -7.49 -7.44 19.16
C LYS A 435 -6.69 -6.53 20.06
N THR A 436 -6.58 -6.88 21.33
CA THR A 436 -5.82 -6.10 22.32
C THR A 436 -4.32 -6.28 22.11
N GLY A 437 -3.51 -5.36 22.64
CA GLY A 437 -2.04 -5.48 22.61
C GLY A 437 -1.50 -6.73 23.32
N ALA A 438 -2.26 -7.31 24.25
CA ALA A 438 -1.96 -8.59 24.88
C ALA A 438 -2.29 -9.81 23.99
N GLY A 439 -2.85 -9.59 22.79
CA GLY A 439 -3.18 -10.63 21.81
C GLY A 439 -4.57 -11.24 21.96
N HIS A 440 -5.44 -10.70 22.83
CA HIS A 440 -6.78 -11.24 23.05
C HIS A 440 -7.83 -10.60 22.15
N TRP A 441 -8.82 -11.38 21.74
CA TRP A 441 -9.95 -10.91 20.94
C TRP A 441 -11.07 -10.37 21.82
N GLU A 442 -11.59 -9.20 21.44
CA GLU A 442 -12.74 -8.55 22.04
C GLU A 442 -13.83 -8.31 21.00
N TYR A 443 -15.07 -8.28 21.46
CA TYR A 443 -16.28 -8.19 20.64
C TYR A 443 -17.12 -7.00 21.11
N SER A 444 -17.61 -6.19 20.18
CA SER A 444 -18.55 -5.12 20.49
C SER A 444 -19.93 -5.67 20.86
N ALA A 445 -20.83 -4.82 21.37
CA ALA A 445 -22.23 -5.18 21.58
C ALA A 445 -22.90 -5.72 20.29
N LYS A 446 -22.68 -5.06 19.13
CA LYS A 446 -23.21 -5.49 17.82
C LYS A 446 -22.74 -6.91 17.46
N ALA A 447 -21.47 -7.24 17.74
CA ALA A 447 -20.94 -8.58 17.51
C ALA A 447 -21.49 -9.61 18.49
N ALA A 448 -21.65 -9.24 19.76
CA ALA A 448 -22.24 -10.09 20.78
C ALA A 448 -23.68 -10.48 20.39
N ASP A 449 -24.50 -9.51 20.00
CA ASP A 449 -25.89 -9.72 19.60
C ASP A 449 -25.99 -10.60 18.34
N LEU A 450 -25.11 -10.40 17.36
CA LEU A 450 -25.05 -11.24 16.16
C LEU A 450 -24.64 -12.69 16.47
N ILE A 451 -23.67 -12.87 17.36
CA ILE A 451 -23.24 -14.20 17.82
C ILE A 451 -24.35 -14.88 18.62
N GLU A 452 -25.03 -14.16 19.51
CA GLU A 452 -26.16 -14.66 20.29
C GLU A 452 -27.33 -15.09 19.38
N ALA A 453 -27.64 -14.30 18.35
CA ALA A 453 -28.62 -14.64 17.33
C ALA A 453 -28.22 -15.90 16.53
N TYR A 454 -26.94 -16.05 16.18
CA TYR A 454 -26.44 -17.24 15.47
C TYR A 454 -26.55 -18.50 16.35
N VAL A 455 -26.13 -18.41 17.61
CA VAL A 455 -26.15 -19.54 18.56
C VAL A 455 -27.58 -19.99 18.86
N SER A 456 -28.50 -19.04 19.03
CA SER A 456 -29.93 -19.34 19.26
C SER A 456 -30.63 -19.90 18.02
N THR A 457 -30.24 -19.48 16.81
CA THR A 457 -30.83 -19.98 15.55
C THR A 457 -30.33 -21.38 15.19
N PHE A 458 -29.04 -21.67 15.44
CA PHE A 458 -28.40 -22.93 15.03
C PHE A 458 -27.80 -23.74 16.21
N PRO A 459 -28.56 -24.04 17.27
CA PRO A 459 -28.03 -24.61 18.51
C PRO A 459 -27.43 -26.01 18.31
N MET A 460 -28.02 -26.83 17.43
CA MET A 460 -27.51 -28.18 17.12
C MET A 460 -26.17 -28.13 16.39
N PHE A 461 -25.99 -27.16 15.50
CA PHE A 461 -24.72 -26.92 14.83
C PHE A 461 -23.64 -26.47 15.82
N VAL A 462 -23.97 -25.57 16.73
CA VAL A 462 -23.05 -25.12 17.78
C VAL A 462 -22.61 -26.29 18.66
N LYS A 463 -23.54 -27.16 19.07
CA LYS A 463 -23.21 -28.39 19.82
C LYS A 463 -22.26 -29.32 19.05
N LEU A 464 -22.46 -29.49 17.73
CA LEU A 464 -21.57 -30.27 16.88
C LEU A 464 -20.14 -29.71 16.88
N VAL A 465 -20.00 -28.38 16.78
CA VAL A 465 -18.68 -27.70 16.81
C VAL A 465 -18.03 -27.79 18.20
N GLN A 466 -18.82 -27.75 19.28
CA GLN A 466 -18.35 -27.95 20.65
C GLN A 466 -17.83 -29.38 20.90
N GLY A 467 -18.46 -30.37 20.28
CA GLY A 467 -18.12 -31.81 20.39
C GLY A 467 -16.79 -32.22 19.75
N GLY A 468 -15.99 -31.27 19.24
CA GLY A 468 -14.61 -31.51 18.83
C GLY A 468 -14.40 -31.80 17.34
N LYS A 469 -15.47 -32.00 16.54
CA LYS A 469 -15.33 -31.99 15.08
C LYS A 469 -14.85 -30.61 14.61
N ASN A 470 -13.84 -30.59 13.75
CA ASN A 470 -13.08 -29.39 13.34
C ASN A 470 -12.21 -28.72 14.45
N ALA A 471 -11.65 -29.47 15.41
CA ALA A 471 -10.52 -28.97 16.23
C ALA A 471 -9.25 -28.87 15.37
N GLY A 472 -8.55 -27.74 15.39
CA GLY A 472 -7.39 -27.50 14.51
C GLY A 472 -6.28 -28.57 14.56
N PHE A 473 -5.46 -28.56 13.51
CA PHE A 473 -4.31 -29.44 13.17
C PHE A 473 -4.57 -30.95 13.00
N ASN A 474 -5.55 -31.56 13.68
CA ASN A 474 -5.88 -33.00 13.58
C ASN A 474 -7.40 -33.31 13.52
N GLY A 475 -8.29 -32.31 13.42
CA GLY A 475 -9.74 -32.54 13.38
C GLY A 475 -10.27 -32.85 11.99
N GLU A 476 -11.14 -33.87 11.88
CA GLU A 476 -11.91 -34.14 10.67
C GLU A 476 -12.79 -32.94 10.29
N MET A 477 -12.80 -32.61 9.01
CA MET A 477 -13.64 -31.56 8.43
C MET A 477 -15.11 -31.94 8.58
N ILE A 478 -15.96 -30.99 8.99
CA ILE A 478 -17.40 -31.22 9.07
C ILE A 478 -17.94 -31.41 7.65
N ASN A 479 -18.64 -32.52 7.43
CA ASN A 479 -19.31 -32.85 6.18
C ASN A 479 -20.81 -32.66 6.30
N ALA A 480 -21.51 -32.53 5.17
CA ALA A 480 -22.97 -32.51 5.13
C ALA A 480 -23.61 -33.75 5.80
N SER A 481 -22.92 -34.89 5.82
CA SER A 481 -23.37 -36.11 6.52
C SER A 481 -23.31 -36.02 8.05
N ASP A 482 -22.53 -35.10 8.61
CA ASP A 482 -22.41 -34.92 10.06
C ASP A 482 -23.58 -34.14 10.66
N LEU A 483 -24.41 -33.51 9.82
CA LEU A 483 -25.61 -32.76 10.21
C LEU A 483 -26.80 -33.70 10.46
N ALA A 484 -26.62 -34.68 11.36
CA ALA A 484 -27.53 -35.81 11.55
C ALA A 484 -28.95 -35.45 12.08
N TRP A 485 -29.18 -34.20 12.46
CA TRP A 485 -30.50 -33.71 12.89
C TRP A 485 -31.42 -33.31 11.71
N VAL A 486 -30.92 -33.38 10.47
CA VAL A 486 -31.68 -33.14 9.24
C VAL A 486 -31.48 -34.28 8.25
N GLU A 487 -32.54 -34.65 7.52
CA GLU A 487 -32.47 -35.67 6.47
C GLU A 487 -31.58 -35.24 5.29
N ASN A 488 -31.48 -33.93 5.04
CA ASN A 488 -30.66 -33.34 3.99
C ASN A 488 -29.73 -32.25 4.53
N GLY A 489 -28.51 -32.65 4.93
CA GLY A 489 -27.48 -31.72 5.40
C GLY A 489 -27.14 -30.60 4.42
N SER A 490 -27.20 -30.84 3.10
CA SER A 490 -26.97 -29.79 2.09
C SER A 490 -28.05 -28.70 2.13
N ALA A 491 -29.29 -29.03 2.50
CA ALA A 491 -30.35 -28.04 2.68
C ALA A 491 -30.10 -27.15 3.91
N GLU A 492 -29.59 -27.72 5.00
CA GLU A 492 -29.24 -26.97 6.21
C GLU A 492 -28.03 -26.04 5.96
N ILE A 493 -27.01 -26.49 5.22
CA ILE A 493 -25.89 -25.63 4.79
C ILE A 493 -26.41 -24.43 3.98
N LYS A 494 -27.36 -24.66 3.06
CA LYS A 494 -28.00 -23.58 2.29
C LYS A 494 -28.78 -22.63 3.19
N ARG A 495 -29.53 -23.14 4.17
CA ARG A 495 -30.27 -22.32 5.14
C ARG A 495 -29.34 -21.44 5.99
N MET A 496 -28.23 -21.99 6.47
CA MET A 496 -27.23 -21.22 7.21
C MET A 496 -26.61 -20.12 6.34
N LYS A 497 -26.25 -20.45 5.09
CA LYS A 497 -25.72 -19.46 4.13
C LYS A 497 -26.73 -18.36 3.83
N GLN A 498 -28.00 -18.72 3.65
CA GLN A 498 -29.08 -17.76 3.41
C GLN A 498 -29.26 -16.83 4.61
N TRP A 499 -29.23 -17.36 5.83
CA TRP A 499 -29.30 -16.55 7.06
C TRP A 499 -28.14 -15.56 7.18
N LEU A 500 -26.91 -15.98 6.85
CA LEU A 500 -25.74 -15.09 6.85
C LEU A 500 -25.90 -13.95 5.83
N LYS A 501 -26.44 -14.27 4.65
CA LYS A 501 -26.72 -13.29 3.60
C LYS A 501 -27.81 -12.29 4.00
N GLU A 502 -28.90 -12.76 4.61
CA GLU A 502 -30.00 -11.91 5.10
C GLU A 502 -29.56 -10.94 6.19
N ARG A 503 -28.56 -11.34 6.99
CA ARG A 503 -27.96 -10.50 8.05
C ARG A 503 -26.79 -9.63 7.55
N GLY A 504 -26.47 -9.65 6.25
CA GLY A 504 -25.41 -8.84 5.65
C GLY A 504 -24.00 -9.20 6.13
N VAL A 505 -23.77 -10.42 6.62
CA VAL A 505 -22.48 -10.83 7.20
C VAL A 505 -21.36 -10.86 6.15
N ASP A 506 -21.69 -11.17 4.91
CA ASP A 506 -20.71 -11.24 3.82
C ASP A 506 -20.18 -9.85 3.41
N ASP A 507 -20.98 -8.80 3.63
CA ASP A 507 -20.70 -7.41 3.24
C ASP A 507 -20.00 -6.60 4.34
N LEU A 508 -19.73 -7.22 5.50
CA LEU A 508 -19.08 -6.54 6.62
C LEU A 508 -17.66 -6.07 6.27
N PRO A 509 -17.30 -4.81 6.59
CA PRO A 509 -16.02 -4.23 6.21
C PRO A 509 -14.86 -4.84 7.01
N LYS A 510 -13.84 -5.32 6.30
CA LYS A 510 -12.67 -6.01 6.87
C LYS A 510 -11.45 -5.08 6.79
N ALA A 511 -10.74 -4.94 7.90
CA ALA A 511 -9.54 -4.12 7.99
C ALA A 511 -8.38 -4.87 8.68
N SER A 512 -7.17 -4.32 8.56
CA SER A 512 -6.00 -4.81 9.31
C SER A 512 -6.26 -4.73 10.82
N LEU A 513 -5.60 -5.58 11.61
CA LEU A 513 -5.67 -5.49 13.08
C LEU A 513 -5.29 -4.12 13.61
N THR A 514 -4.32 -3.47 12.97
CA THR A 514 -3.79 -2.15 13.33
C THR A 514 -4.65 -0.99 12.83
N ALA A 515 -5.68 -1.24 12.03
CA ALA A 515 -6.51 -0.17 11.49
C ALA A 515 -7.48 0.36 12.55
N GLU A 516 -7.63 1.67 12.65
CA GLU A 516 -8.57 2.35 13.55
C GLU A 516 -9.47 3.25 12.73
N GLU A 517 -10.79 3.25 12.98
CA GLU A 517 -11.77 4.01 12.18
C GLU A 517 -12.95 4.49 13.05
N PHE A 518 -13.51 5.65 12.71
CA PHE A 518 -14.79 6.12 13.29
C PHE A 518 -15.99 5.38 12.69
N GLU A 519 -17.05 5.23 13.48
CA GLU A 519 -18.35 4.80 12.96
C GLU A 519 -19.00 5.89 12.09
N GLU A 520 -19.78 5.49 11.08
CA GLU A 520 -20.48 6.40 10.17
C GLU A 520 -21.25 7.54 10.85
N PRO A 521 -22.03 7.32 11.93
CA PRO A 521 -22.77 8.41 12.58
C PRO A 521 -21.85 9.49 13.16
N VAL A 522 -20.67 9.08 13.66
CA VAL A 522 -19.68 10.00 14.22
C VAL A 522 -19.04 10.82 13.11
N ILE A 523 -18.71 10.18 11.98
CA ILE A 523 -18.15 10.86 10.81
C ILE A 523 -19.11 11.94 10.29
N LYS A 524 -20.40 11.63 10.14
CA LYS A 524 -21.41 12.61 9.69
C LYS A 524 -21.58 13.78 10.66
N ALA A 525 -21.53 13.52 11.97
CA ALA A 525 -21.57 14.59 12.97
C ALA A 525 -20.33 15.49 12.90
N MET A 526 -19.14 14.89 12.77
CA MET A 526 -17.88 15.62 12.59
C MET A 526 -17.86 16.45 11.31
N GLU A 527 -18.40 15.91 10.21
CA GLU A 527 -18.54 16.61 8.94
C GLU A 527 -19.36 17.90 9.08
N ALA A 528 -20.50 17.83 9.79
CA ALA A 528 -21.34 19.00 10.01
C ALA A 528 -20.63 20.09 10.83
N VAL A 529 -19.87 19.70 11.87
CA VAL A 529 -19.08 20.65 12.68
C VAL A 529 -17.92 21.24 11.87
N ALA A 530 -17.24 20.42 11.05
CA ALA A 530 -16.16 20.87 10.17
C ALA A 530 -16.65 21.89 9.14
N ALA A 531 -17.82 21.66 8.54
CA ALA A 531 -18.44 22.60 7.61
C ALA A 531 -18.76 23.95 8.27
N GLN A 532 -19.36 23.94 9.47
CA GLN A 532 -19.64 25.16 10.23
C GLN A 532 -18.37 25.92 10.61
N TYR A 533 -17.32 25.20 11.01
CA TYR A 533 -16.02 25.81 11.31
C TYR A 533 -15.40 26.45 10.06
N HIS A 534 -15.48 25.78 8.92
CA HIS A 534 -14.96 26.30 7.66
C HIS A 534 -15.68 27.59 7.24
N ASP A 535 -17.01 27.60 7.27
CA ASP A 535 -17.80 28.80 6.97
C ASP A 535 -17.44 29.96 7.92
N TYR A 536 -17.24 29.67 9.21
CA TYR A 536 -16.73 30.67 10.16
C TYR A 536 -15.33 31.16 9.79
N TYR A 537 -14.42 30.27 9.42
CA TYR A 537 -13.03 30.57 9.11
C TYR A 537 -12.87 31.43 7.85
N GLU A 538 -13.64 31.15 6.79
CA GLU A 538 -13.61 31.93 5.55
C GLU A 538 -14.08 33.37 5.74
N ASN A 539 -15.02 33.60 6.67
CA ASN A 539 -15.56 34.92 6.97
C ASN A 539 -14.68 35.76 7.92
N LEU A 540 -13.48 35.28 8.27
CA LEU A 540 -12.53 36.03 9.10
C LEU A 540 -11.77 37.08 8.29
N ASP A 541 -11.32 38.13 8.99
CA ASP A 541 -10.35 39.06 8.43
C ASP A 541 -8.95 38.42 8.39
N PHE A 542 -8.29 38.50 7.23
CA PHE A 542 -6.92 38.02 7.05
C PHE A 542 -5.93 39.16 6.89
N LYS A 543 -4.72 38.98 7.44
CA LYS A 543 -3.59 39.91 7.29
C LYS A 543 -2.38 39.20 6.69
N ARG A 544 -1.59 39.98 5.95
CA ARG A 544 -0.31 39.55 5.39
C ARG A 544 0.80 39.84 6.40
N VAL A 545 1.60 38.83 6.75
CA VAL A 545 2.73 38.97 7.67
C VAL A 545 4.01 38.58 6.95
N LEU A 546 4.96 39.53 6.88
CA LEU A 546 6.30 39.29 6.34
C LEU A 546 7.25 38.91 7.47
N ILE A 547 7.93 37.77 7.33
CA ILE A 547 8.95 37.29 8.27
C ILE A 547 10.27 37.16 7.50
N LYS A 548 11.27 37.94 7.91
CA LYS A 548 12.60 37.92 7.29
C LYS A 548 13.54 36.94 8.00
N ASN A 549 14.54 36.46 7.28
CA ASN A 549 15.64 35.63 7.79
C ASN A 549 15.16 34.32 8.46
N THR A 550 14.17 33.65 7.87
CA THR A 550 13.59 32.41 8.39
C THR A 550 14.50 31.21 8.07
N PRO A 551 14.96 30.44 9.07
CA PRO A 551 15.80 29.26 8.84
C PRO A 551 15.13 28.20 7.98
N ARG A 552 15.91 27.56 7.10
CA ARG A 552 15.42 26.47 6.23
C ARG A 552 14.89 25.26 7.00
N THR A 553 15.40 25.03 8.21
CA THR A 553 15.03 23.90 9.08
C THR A 553 13.60 23.99 9.60
N VAL A 554 13.02 25.19 9.69
CA VAL A 554 11.63 25.40 10.12
C VAL A 554 10.66 25.47 8.95
N LEU A 555 11.11 25.16 7.72
CA LEU A 555 10.29 25.20 6.51
C LEU A 555 10.16 23.80 5.91
N LEU A 556 8.95 23.48 5.50
CA LEU A 556 8.63 22.32 4.70
C LEU A 556 8.26 22.78 3.29
N ARG A 557 8.96 22.27 2.28
CA ARG A 557 8.54 22.42 0.88
C ARG A 557 7.60 21.27 0.52
N PRO A 558 6.55 21.50 -0.28
CA PRO A 558 5.70 20.43 -0.82
C PRO A 558 6.50 19.27 -1.44
N GLU A 559 7.56 19.57 -2.19
CA GLU A 559 8.45 18.57 -2.80
C GLU A 559 9.19 17.68 -1.80
N ASP A 560 9.43 18.18 -0.59
CA ASP A 560 10.16 17.45 0.46
C ASP A 560 9.24 16.57 1.30
N ALA A 561 7.91 16.70 1.12
CA ALA A 561 6.90 16.07 1.95
C ALA A 561 7.07 14.55 1.97
N GLU A 562 7.26 13.93 0.79
CA GLU A 562 7.56 12.50 0.68
C GLU A 562 8.72 12.14 1.61
N SER A 563 9.90 12.75 1.49
CA SER A 563 11.05 12.37 2.33
C SER A 563 10.90 12.65 3.84
N LYS A 564 10.14 13.68 4.25
CA LYS A 564 10.12 14.17 5.65
C LYS A 564 8.93 13.67 6.47
N LEU A 565 7.79 13.41 5.83
CA LEU A 565 6.50 13.22 6.51
C LEU A 565 6.13 11.75 6.78
N HIS A 566 6.85 10.78 6.22
CA HIS A 566 6.55 9.34 6.37
C HIS A 566 6.52 8.83 7.82
N ALA A 567 7.28 9.45 8.72
CA ALA A 567 7.43 8.98 10.10
C ALA A 567 6.45 9.63 11.08
N GLN A 568 5.53 10.46 10.59
CA GLN A 568 4.49 11.05 11.42
C GLN A 568 3.56 9.96 11.95
N LEU A 569 3.13 10.14 13.19
CA LEU A 569 2.08 9.39 13.85
C LEU A 569 0.75 10.11 13.65
N PHE A 570 -0.31 9.34 13.48
CA PHE A 570 -1.68 9.82 13.34
C PHE A 570 -2.59 9.04 14.28
N GLN A 571 -3.57 9.74 14.83
CA GLN A 571 -4.65 9.19 15.64
C GLN A 571 -6.00 9.62 15.06
N LEU A 572 -7.06 8.90 15.43
CA LEU A 572 -8.42 9.29 15.09
C LEU A 572 -8.73 10.67 15.68
N GLY A 573 -9.30 11.54 14.85
CA GLY A 573 -9.67 12.89 15.24
C GLY A 573 -8.56 13.93 15.05
N ASP A 574 -7.36 13.53 14.64
CA ASP A 574 -6.28 14.46 14.32
C ASP A 574 -6.67 15.40 13.17
N ARG A 575 -6.36 16.68 13.32
CA ARG A 575 -6.44 17.69 12.29
C ARG A 575 -5.20 17.63 11.42
N VAL A 576 -5.41 17.74 10.12
CA VAL A 576 -4.35 17.66 9.12
C VAL A 576 -4.53 18.73 8.05
N THR A 577 -3.42 19.13 7.42
CA THR A 577 -3.44 19.95 6.19
C THR A 577 -2.75 19.19 5.05
N TYR A 578 -3.30 19.32 3.84
CA TYR A 578 -2.76 18.71 2.63
C TYR A 578 -1.57 19.51 2.10
N ILE A 579 -0.44 18.83 1.87
CA ILE A 579 0.85 19.49 1.61
C ILE A 579 1.28 19.45 0.14
N LEU A 580 0.85 18.45 -0.62
CA LEU A 580 1.35 18.24 -1.98
C LEU A 580 0.81 19.30 -2.94
N GLU A 581 1.66 19.77 -3.84
CA GLU A 581 1.28 20.75 -4.88
C GLU A 581 0.57 20.10 -6.07
N SER A 582 0.72 18.78 -6.22
CA SER A 582 0.05 17.99 -7.25
C SER A 582 -0.69 16.83 -6.61
N GLY A 583 -1.82 16.46 -7.20
CA GLY A 583 -2.69 15.41 -6.70
C GLY A 583 -4.16 15.71 -6.94
N SER A 584 -5.01 14.92 -6.31
CA SER A 584 -6.47 15.03 -6.38
C SER A 584 -7.08 15.99 -5.36
N VAL A 585 -6.30 16.46 -4.37
CA VAL A 585 -6.74 17.39 -3.32
C VAL A 585 -6.08 18.75 -3.53
N PRO A 586 -6.81 19.86 -3.38
CA PRO A 586 -6.21 21.19 -3.39
C PRO A 586 -5.18 21.37 -2.26
N ILE A 587 -4.02 21.96 -2.55
CA ILE A 587 -3.02 22.29 -1.53
C ILE A 587 -3.60 23.16 -0.41
N ASP A 588 -3.16 22.92 0.82
CA ASP A 588 -3.63 23.58 2.05
C ASP A 588 -5.10 23.30 2.42
N SER A 589 -5.73 22.29 1.80
CA SER A 589 -7.02 21.79 2.26
C SER A 589 -6.87 21.15 3.64
N LYS A 590 -7.69 21.60 4.59
CA LYS A 590 -7.73 21.06 5.94
C LYS A 590 -8.78 19.96 6.06
N GLY A 591 -8.51 19.00 6.94
CA GLY A 591 -9.43 17.91 7.21
C GLY A 591 -9.13 17.24 8.54
N THR A 592 -9.97 16.27 8.86
CA THR A 592 -9.89 15.48 10.09
C THR A 592 -9.68 14.01 9.75
N VAL A 593 -8.73 13.36 10.43
CA VAL A 593 -8.46 11.93 10.29
C VAL A 593 -9.62 11.14 10.86
N VAL A 594 -10.27 10.35 10.02
CA VAL A 594 -11.38 9.46 10.39
C VAL A 594 -11.03 7.98 10.34
N GLY A 595 -9.87 7.66 9.76
CA GLY A 595 -9.32 6.32 9.71
C GLY A 595 -7.80 6.34 9.69
N VAL A 596 -7.17 5.39 10.37
CA VAL A 596 -5.71 5.20 10.39
C VAL A 596 -5.42 3.78 9.95
N GLN A 597 -4.62 3.63 8.90
CA GLN A 597 -4.11 2.36 8.39
C GLN A 597 -2.58 2.32 8.51
N GLU A 598 -1.94 1.22 8.11
CA GLU A 598 -0.49 1.03 8.34
C GLU A 598 0.40 2.10 7.65
N LYS A 599 -0.01 2.64 6.50
CA LYS A 599 0.76 3.64 5.73
C LYS A 599 -0.09 4.76 5.13
N ALA A 600 -1.37 4.80 5.48
CA ALA A 600 -2.34 5.73 4.94
C ALA A 600 -3.32 6.15 6.01
N VAL A 601 -3.86 7.36 5.87
CA VAL A 601 -4.93 7.90 6.69
C VAL A 601 -6.13 8.18 5.81
N GLU A 602 -7.31 7.96 6.37
CA GLU A 602 -8.57 8.34 5.78
C GLU A 602 -8.97 9.68 6.39
N ILE A 603 -9.24 10.66 5.55
CA ILE A 603 -9.49 12.03 5.97
C ILE A 603 -10.82 12.48 5.39
N VAL A 604 -11.62 13.14 6.21
CA VAL A 604 -12.77 13.94 5.75
C VAL A 604 -12.33 15.39 5.75
N PHE A 605 -12.35 16.01 4.57
CA PHE A 605 -11.98 17.40 4.40
C PHE A 605 -13.12 18.34 4.81
N ASP A 606 -12.72 19.54 5.24
CA ASP A 606 -13.65 20.58 5.70
C ASP A 606 -14.52 21.12 4.56
N THR A 607 -14.00 21.06 3.33
CA THR A 607 -14.67 21.47 2.10
C THR A 607 -14.78 20.33 1.10
N PRO A 608 -15.86 20.32 0.30
CA PRO A 608 -15.95 19.41 -0.83
C PRO A 608 -14.99 19.84 -1.95
N PHE A 609 -14.41 18.86 -2.65
CA PHE A 609 -13.52 19.05 -3.79
C PHE A 609 -13.66 17.89 -4.79
N MET A 610 -13.38 18.15 -6.06
CA MET A 610 -13.68 17.21 -7.15
C MET A 610 -13.07 15.81 -7.03
N GLY A 611 -11.88 15.70 -6.42
CA GLY A 611 -11.20 14.43 -6.21
C GLY A 611 -11.70 13.64 -4.99
N GLY A 612 -12.59 14.22 -4.18
CA GLY A 612 -13.11 13.59 -2.97
C GLY A 612 -14.11 12.48 -3.27
N GLN A 613 -14.21 11.56 -2.32
CA GLN A 613 -15.06 10.37 -2.34
C GLN A 613 -15.97 10.39 -1.09
N ASP A 614 -16.94 9.49 -1.05
CA ASP A 614 -17.88 9.35 0.07
C ASP A 614 -17.38 8.35 1.16
N LEU A 615 -16.18 7.79 0.99
CA LEU A 615 -15.60 6.75 1.84
C LEU A 615 -16.53 5.53 2.02
N ALA A 616 -17.18 5.10 0.93
CA ALA A 616 -18.19 4.04 0.90
C ALA A 616 -19.46 4.40 1.71
N GLY A 617 -19.98 5.62 1.48
CA GLY A 617 -21.19 6.15 2.11
C GLY A 617 -21.04 6.68 3.54
N ARG A 618 -19.81 6.74 4.08
CA ARG A 618 -19.56 7.18 5.46
C ARG A 618 -19.55 8.69 5.65
N CYS A 619 -19.30 9.44 4.58
CA CYS A 619 -19.38 10.91 4.53
C CYS A 619 -20.10 11.35 3.25
N SER A 620 -20.40 12.65 3.12
CA SER A 620 -20.95 13.17 1.86
C SER A 620 -19.97 13.03 0.69
N GLU A 621 -20.51 12.98 -0.53
CA GLU A 621 -19.69 12.95 -1.75
C GLU A 621 -18.74 14.15 -1.81
N TYR A 622 -17.59 13.96 -2.46
CA TYR A 622 -16.56 14.99 -2.66
C TYR A 622 -15.82 15.45 -1.40
N ARG A 623 -15.97 14.82 -0.22
CA ARG A 623 -15.26 15.24 1.00
C ARG A 623 -14.17 14.30 1.49
N GLY A 624 -14.32 13.00 1.32
CA GLY A 624 -13.43 12.02 1.93
C GLY A 624 -12.31 11.55 1.00
N MET A 625 -11.14 11.24 1.54
CA MET A 625 -10.08 10.60 0.74
C MET A 625 -9.10 9.78 1.59
N ILE A 626 -8.56 8.72 1.00
CA ILE A 626 -7.48 7.92 1.59
C ILE A 626 -6.15 8.45 1.04
N LEU A 627 -5.27 8.89 1.95
CA LEU A 627 -4.02 9.54 1.62
C LEU A 627 -2.83 8.87 2.32
N PRO A 628 -1.67 8.74 1.67
CA PRO A 628 -0.47 8.29 2.35
C PRO A 628 -0.01 9.32 3.38
N PHE A 629 0.67 8.87 4.44
CA PHE A 629 1.13 9.75 5.54
C PHE A 629 1.93 10.96 5.07
N TYR A 630 2.68 10.82 3.97
CA TYR A 630 3.51 11.90 3.47
C TYR A 630 2.75 13.01 2.75
N ALA A 631 1.48 12.80 2.40
CA ALA A 631 0.70 13.79 1.68
C ALA A 631 0.12 14.88 2.60
N VAL A 632 0.13 14.63 3.92
CA VAL A 632 -0.51 15.49 4.91
C VAL A 632 0.41 15.75 6.09
N LEU A 633 0.24 16.92 6.69
CA LEU A 633 0.93 17.32 7.91
C LEU A 633 -0.04 17.25 9.09
N ASN A 634 0.31 16.54 10.16
CA ASN A 634 -0.48 16.49 11.38
C ASN A 634 -0.32 17.81 12.15
N ILE A 635 -1.38 18.62 12.20
CA ILE A 635 -1.38 19.93 12.87
C ILE A 635 -1.92 19.87 14.30
N THR A 636 -2.60 18.79 14.71
CA THR A 636 -2.99 18.57 16.11
C THR A 636 -1.78 18.29 16.99
N VAL A 637 -0.88 17.39 16.55
CA VAL A 637 0.33 17.02 17.28
C VAL A 637 1.56 17.38 16.45
N PRO A 638 2.17 18.56 16.67
CA PRO A 638 3.37 18.97 15.95
C PRO A 638 4.58 18.07 16.26
N GLN A 639 4.93 17.20 15.31
CA GLN A 639 6.01 16.20 15.46
C GLN A 639 7.34 16.63 14.85
N LEU A 640 7.33 17.67 14.02
CA LEU A 640 8.50 18.14 13.27
C LEU A 640 9.00 19.51 13.75
N MET A 641 8.59 19.94 14.96
CA MET A 641 9.02 21.21 15.51
C MET A 641 10.53 21.22 15.79
N PHE A 642 11.20 22.25 15.28
CA PHE A 642 12.58 22.55 15.61
C PHE A 642 12.61 23.32 16.94
N GLU A 643 13.08 22.69 18.03
CA GLU A 643 13.34 23.40 19.29
C GLU A 643 14.61 24.26 19.13
N ASN A 644 14.44 25.58 19.14
CA ASN A 644 15.57 26.50 19.30
C ASN A 644 16.23 26.21 20.65
N SER A 645 17.46 25.69 20.60
CA SER A 645 18.31 25.50 21.78
C SER A 645 18.82 26.85 22.29
N GLN A 646 17.94 27.66 22.87
CA GLN A 646 18.27 28.79 23.75
C GLN A 646 16.98 29.31 24.40
N GLY A 647 16.63 28.73 25.55
CA GLY A 647 15.54 29.18 26.41
C GLY A 647 14.68 28.05 26.96
N HIS A 648 14.97 27.67 28.21
CA HIS A 648 14.20 26.80 29.12
C HIS A 648 14.51 25.30 29.08
N GLN A 649 15.33 24.89 30.07
CA GLN A 649 15.39 23.52 30.60
C GLN A 649 14.03 23.16 31.21
N GLN A 650 13.08 22.67 30.41
CA GLN A 650 11.87 22.01 30.93
C GLN A 650 11.15 21.16 29.86
N SER A 651 11.86 20.38 29.03
CA SER A 651 11.21 19.41 28.13
C SER A 651 12.00 18.12 27.87
N SER A 652 13.07 17.84 28.62
CA SER A 652 13.81 16.58 28.51
C SER A 652 13.10 15.35 29.12
N ASN A 653 11.94 15.52 29.77
CA ASN A 653 11.15 14.41 30.31
C ASN A 653 10.09 13.83 29.35
N ASN A 654 9.85 14.43 28.17
CA ASN A 654 8.77 13.96 27.28
C ASN A 654 9.17 12.86 26.29
N LYS A 655 10.46 12.64 26.01
CA LYS A 655 10.89 11.52 25.14
C LYS A 655 10.81 10.15 25.84
N GLU A 656 10.92 10.10 27.17
CA GLU A 656 10.67 8.86 27.93
C GLU A 656 9.17 8.62 28.22
N ASN A 657 8.33 9.67 28.17
CA ASN A 657 6.89 9.53 28.45
C ASN A 657 6.07 9.00 27.27
N VAL A 658 6.53 9.16 26.02
CA VAL A 658 5.85 8.55 24.86
C VAL A 658 5.99 7.02 24.85
N HIS A 659 7.11 6.47 25.33
CA HIS A 659 7.26 5.02 25.52
C HIS A 659 6.52 4.49 26.77
N LYS A 660 6.16 5.36 27.73
CA LYS A 660 5.39 4.98 28.92
C LYS A 660 3.88 5.16 28.76
N GLN A 661 3.40 5.97 27.82
CA GLN A 661 1.96 6.14 27.57
C GLN A 661 1.30 4.95 26.85
N GLN A 662 2.07 4.11 26.12
CA GLN A 662 1.58 2.78 25.70
C GLN A 662 1.46 1.79 26.87
N HIS A 663 2.03 2.09 28.05
CA HIS A 663 1.99 1.22 29.24
C HIS A 663 1.09 1.72 30.38
N HIS A 664 0.44 2.90 30.28
CA HIS A 664 -0.30 3.49 31.41
C HIS A 664 -1.81 3.22 31.46
N TYR A 665 -2.40 2.56 30.46
CA TYR A 665 -3.77 2.02 30.53
C TYR A 665 -3.82 0.60 31.12
N GLN A 666 -2.94 0.30 32.08
CA GLN A 666 -3.03 -0.88 32.95
C GLN A 666 -2.94 -0.42 34.40
N LYS A 667 -4.06 -0.06 35.01
CA LYS A 667 -4.29 -0.20 36.45
C LYS A 667 -5.79 -0.13 36.75
N GLN A 668 -6.34 -1.28 37.15
CA GLN A 668 -7.66 -1.39 37.78
C GLN A 668 -7.67 -0.63 39.12
N PRO A 669 -8.82 -0.11 39.58
CA PRO A 669 -8.95 0.36 40.95
C PRO A 669 -9.07 -0.85 41.90
N ARG A 670 -8.11 -1.00 42.81
CA ARG A 670 -8.26 -1.87 44.00
C ARG A 670 -8.63 -1.01 45.19
N GLY A 671 -9.66 -1.45 45.90
CA GLY A 671 -10.30 -0.76 47.02
C GLY A 671 -9.41 -0.56 48.24
N ASN A 672 -9.89 0.38 49.07
CA ASN A 672 -9.41 0.73 50.39
C ASN A 672 -9.15 -0.49 51.29
N ASN A 673 -7.99 -0.48 51.96
CA ASN A 673 -7.93 -0.62 53.42
C ASN A 673 -6.59 -0.08 53.96
N PRO A 674 -6.58 0.55 55.15
CA PRO A 674 -5.40 1.17 55.73
C PRO A 674 -4.62 0.22 56.66
N ASP A 675 -3.46 0.71 57.09
CA ASP A 675 -2.54 0.22 58.13
C ASP A 675 -1.32 -0.58 57.69
N GLY A 676 -0.16 -0.20 58.25
CA GLY A 676 0.99 -1.09 58.41
C GLY A 676 2.34 -0.51 58.02
N GLN A 677 3.01 0.07 59.00
CA GLN A 677 4.38 0.56 59.00
C GLN A 677 5.46 -0.49 58.59
N GLN A 678 6.60 0.06 58.13
CA GLN A 678 7.99 -0.31 58.46
C GLN A 678 8.79 -1.37 57.67
N GLN A 679 9.99 -0.89 57.28
CA GLN A 679 11.33 -1.50 57.33
C GLN A 679 11.89 -2.37 56.17
N LYS A 680 12.96 -1.78 55.59
CA LYS A 680 14.22 -2.34 55.07
C LYS A 680 14.54 -3.79 55.47
N GLN A 681 15.07 -4.59 54.54
CA GLN A 681 16.49 -5.04 54.53
C GLN A 681 16.85 -6.02 53.40
N HIS A 682 18.12 -5.95 53.02
CA HIS A 682 18.93 -6.83 52.17
C HIS A 682 18.82 -8.33 52.46
N ARG A 683 19.02 -9.18 51.43
CA ARG A 683 20.25 -9.99 51.24
C ARG A 683 20.21 -10.93 50.02
N ASN A 684 21.40 -11.09 49.44
CA ASN A 684 21.99 -12.27 48.77
C ASN A 684 21.32 -13.63 49.14
N ASN A 685 21.34 -14.67 48.30
CA ASN A 685 22.56 -15.31 47.78
C ASN A 685 22.21 -16.47 46.83
N GLY A 686 23.06 -16.71 45.83
CA GLY A 686 23.70 -18.02 45.58
C GLY A 686 22.91 -19.19 44.97
N GLY A 687 23.52 -19.79 43.93
CA GLY A 687 23.79 -21.23 43.97
C GLY A 687 23.29 -22.11 42.82
N GLY A 688 24.13 -22.24 41.78
CA GLY A 688 24.66 -23.49 41.20
C GLY A 688 23.79 -24.75 41.05
N GLY A 689 23.92 -25.39 39.87
CA GLY A 689 23.58 -26.80 39.67
C GLY A 689 23.76 -27.27 38.23
N GLN A 690 24.96 -27.78 37.89
CA GLN A 690 25.18 -28.65 36.72
C GLN A 690 24.70 -30.07 37.04
N GLN A 691 24.13 -30.79 36.06
CA GLN A 691 24.49 -32.19 35.78
C GLN A 691 23.99 -32.65 34.40
N GLN A 692 24.82 -33.52 33.81
CA GLN A 692 24.79 -34.07 32.46
C GLN A 692 23.96 -35.37 32.34
N GLN A 693 23.88 -35.85 31.08
CA GLN A 693 23.55 -37.19 30.56
C GLN A 693 22.10 -37.34 30.07
N GLN A 694 21.77 -37.96 28.94
CA GLN A 694 22.50 -38.88 28.05
C GLN A 694 21.81 -38.94 26.67
N GLN A 695 22.57 -39.39 25.66
CA GLN A 695 22.18 -39.55 24.25
C GLN A 695 21.22 -40.73 24.01
N GLN A 696 20.40 -40.64 22.96
CA GLN A 696 20.10 -41.78 22.08
C GLN A 696 19.86 -41.33 20.64
N GLN A 697 20.73 -41.80 19.74
CA GLN A 697 20.68 -41.65 18.29
C GLN A 697 19.77 -42.73 17.68
N GLN A 698 18.95 -42.37 16.68
CA GLN A 698 18.38 -43.32 15.73
C GLN A 698 18.68 -42.87 14.29
N GLN A 699 19.33 -43.75 13.53
CA GLN A 699 19.64 -43.61 12.11
C GLN A 699 18.40 -43.90 11.24
N PRO A 700 18.25 -43.27 10.06
CA PRO A 700 17.27 -43.69 9.06
C PRO A 700 17.82 -44.80 8.14
N ARG A 701 16.98 -45.81 7.91
CA ARG A 701 17.24 -47.00 7.06
C ARG A 701 17.29 -46.65 5.57
N ARG A 702 18.35 -47.15 4.90
CA ARG A 702 18.43 -47.39 3.45
C ARG A 702 17.38 -48.42 3.01
N ILE A 703 16.70 -48.18 1.89
CA ILE A 703 16.02 -49.21 1.11
C ILE A 703 16.64 -49.26 -0.30
N MET A 704 16.99 -50.49 -0.69
CA MET A 704 17.70 -50.88 -1.90
C MET A 704 16.82 -50.85 -3.15
N LYS A 705 17.48 -50.61 -4.29
CA LYS A 705 17.03 -50.88 -5.66
C LYS A 705 16.80 -52.38 -5.90
N LYS A 706 15.85 -52.71 -6.79
CA LYS A 706 16.00 -53.82 -7.76
C LYS A 706 15.47 -53.42 -9.15
N PRO A 707 16.04 -53.97 -10.25
CA PRO A 707 15.71 -53.66 -11.64
C PRO A 707 14.83 -54.73 -12.30
N ASN A 708 14.20 -54.36 -13.43
CA ASN A 708 13.70 -55.16 -14.58
C ASN A 708 12.71 -54.23 -15.34
N GLY A 709 12.59 -54.16 -16.66
CA GLY A 709 13.12 -54.89 -17.79
C GLY A 709 12.53 -54.26 -19.08
N THR A 710 13.13 -54.63 -20.20
CA THR A 710 13.00 -54.18 -21.59
C THR A 710 11.64 -54.33 -22.31
N SER A 711 11.33 -53.40 -23.22
CA SER A 711 10.73 -53.53 -24.58
C SER A 711 10.40 -52.10 -25.09
N GLY A 712 10.53 -51.63 -26.33
CA GLY A 712 10.74 -52.21 -27.66
C GLY A 712 9.82 -51.46 -28.66
N PHE A 713 10.33 -51.11 -29.86
CA PHE A 713 9.68 -50.50 -31.06
C PHE A 713 9.57 -48.95 -31.09
N ARG A 714 10.20 -48.22 -32.04
CA ARG A 714 9.88 -48.00 -33.49
C ARG A 714 8.45 -47.46 -33.66
N ASP A 715 8.17 -46.31 -34.26
CA ASP A 715 8.82 -45.49 -35.31
C ASP A 715 8.93 -44.01 -34.95
#